data_AF-A0A498LU56-F1
#
_entry.id   AF-A0A498LU56-F1
#
_cell.length_a   1.000
_cell.length_b   1.000
_cell.length_c   1.000
_cell.angle_alpha   90.00
_cell.angle_beta   90.00
_cell.angle_gamma   90.00
#
_symmetry.space_group_name_H-M   'P 1'
#
loop_
_entity.id
_entity.type
_entity.pdbx_description
1 polymer ?
#
loop_
_entity_poly.entity_id
_entity_poly.type
_entity_poly.pdbx_seq_one_letter_code
_entity_poly.pdbx_strand_id
1 'polypeptide(L)'
;MHPMNMYMVPNQGIPGCPPGLEYLTQVDQLLIKQKVELIEALAGFESNNKYEIRNSMGQNVFYAVEENDCLTRQCCGPLRSFTIRVLDNFGQEIITVNRPLKCMSCFFPCCLQELEVQAPPGNTVGYVVQQWHPFFPKFTIENEHRETVLKLQGPFCGWSCLPDVDFEILTMDEVGIGKISKQWTGLLREAFTDSDNFGIQFPMDLDVRMKAVMIGACFLIVIYDRAFIVDPGAFRTDRALTSRITQNFANLFVHIVSEDFTEAAMGHHWCFYAFILTLMSCVHYSLSMERNKDIPTEKLLVLTVATQETDGFHRFMQSANYFKFNVKVLGMGEEWKGGDVGRSIGGGQKVRLLKDAMGSLADQEDLVVLFVDSYDLIFAGGPEEILRKFQKTNHKLVFAAEGIIWPDQRLAEKYPSVRSGKRFLNSGGFIGFAPYVQKIVNQWELHDNDDDQLFYTKIYVDPLQRERLNMTLDHKCEIFQNLNGAVDEVLLKFGTERVRVRNTVYNSLPAVIHGNVNTKIYFNYLANYIPNAWNYEQGCTICDQDMVDLSELKEFPQVNVGIYIEQPTPFLPEFLERILSLDYPKDKLNIFVHNSEVYHEKHIQKFWEQNKDVFHSFKVVGPEENLTQGEARNMGMDLCRKDQSCDYYFSIDADVMLTNRQTLKLLIEQNSGVWNIPFMAHIYLIKGQTLRNELKDRNVFVLERLDPDMAMCRNARDLGLFMYVTNRHEFGRLISTANYNTSHHNNDLWQLFENPLDWREKYIHPNYTRIFTDNILEQPCPDVFWFPVLSEKACDELVDEMENYGSWSGGKHEDRRITGGYESVPTDDIHMKQIDFDKEWLHFIREFISPVTLKVFSGYYTKGYAIMNFVVKYTPNRQAYLRPHHDSSTFTINIALNNKGLDFQAS
;
A
#
# COMPACT_ATOMS: atom_id res chain seq x y z
N MET A 1 43.86 -2.91 -27.01
CA MET A 1 44.15 -3.00 -25.56
C MET A 1 42.92 -3.56 -24.88
N HIS A 2 42.92 -4.86 -24.62
CA HIS A 2 41.88 -5.55 -23.86
C HIS A 2 42.17 -5.43 -22.36
N PRO A 3 41.17 -5.28 -21.48
CA PRO A 3 41.34 -5.52 -20.06
C PRO A 3 41.49 -7.03 -19.84
N MET A 4 42.57 -7.42 -19.14
CA MET A 4 42.80 -8.81 -18.74
C MET A 4 41.74 -9.26 -17.72
N ASN A 5 41.11 -10.41 -18.00
CA ASN A 5 40.37 -11.20 -17.04
C ASN A 5 41.31 -11.66 -15.91
N MET A 6 41.14 -11.10 -14.72
CA MET A 6 41.71 -11.66 -13.50
C MET A 6 40.69 -12.66 -12.95
N TYR A 7 40.90 -13.95 -13.24
CA TYR A 7 40.28 -15.02 -12.46
C TYR A 7 40.72 -14.83 -11.01
N MET A 8 39.81 -14.42 -10.12
CA MET A 8 40.07 -14.46 -8.69
C MET A 8 40.09 -15.93 -8.24
N VAL A 9 41.20 -16.30 -7.62
CA VAL A 9 41.43 -17.56 -6.92
C VAL A 9 40.40 -17.69 -5.78
N PRO A 10 39.80 -18.87 -5.53
CA PRO A 10 38.99 -19.09 -4.34
C PRO A 10 39.83 -18.79 -3.10
N ASN A 11 39.31 -17.95 -2.22
CA ASN A 11 39.95 -17.64 -0.94
C ASN A 11 40.21 -18.97 -0.19
N GLN A 12 41.43 -19.19 0.30
CA GLN A 12 41.72 -20.39 1.09
C GLN A 12 40.85 -20.34 2.34
N GLY A 13 39.86 -21.23 2.43
CA GLY A 13 38.96 -21.31 3.59
C GLY A 13 39.75 -21.38 4.89
N ILE A 14 39.33 -20.60 5.89
CA ILE A 14 39.96 -20.60 7.22
C ILE A 14 39.77 -22.00 7.82
N PRO A 15 40.84 -22.74 8.19
CA PRO A 15 40.72 -24.09 8.72
C PRO A 15 39.82 -24.11 9.97
N GLY A 16 38.75 -24.91 9.94
CA GLY A 16 37.78 -25.04 11.04
C GLY A 16 36.64 -24.00 11.05
N CYS A 17 36.62 -23.05 10.12
CA CYS A 17 35.52 -22.10 9.93
C CYS A 17 34.51 -22.65 8.91
N PRO A 18 33.21 -22.74 9.22
CA PRO A 18 32.19 -23.07 8.22
C PRO A 18 32.21 -22.06 7.05
N PRO A 19 32.09 -22.51 5.79
CA PRO A 19 32.08 -21.63 4.62
C PRO A 19 30.99 -20.55 4.73
N GLY A 20 31.39 -19.30 4.48
CA GLY A 20 30.55 -18.11 4.55
C GLY A 20 30.54 -17.40 5.91
N LEU A 21 31.01 -18.05 6.99
CA LEU A 21 31.13 -17.41 8.30
C LEU A 21 32.47 -16.68 8.51
N GLU A 22 33.36 -16.64 7.51
CA GLU A 22 34.71 -16.09 7.64
C GLU A 22 34.69 -14.62 8.05
N TYR A 23 33.68 -13.85 7.60
CA TYR A 23 33.53 -12.45 7.99
C TYR A 23 33.30 -12.29 9.50
N LEU A 24 32.62 -13.26 10.14
CA LEU A 24 32.36 -13.22 11.58
C LEU A 24 33.63 -13.38 12.44
N THR A 25 34.75 -13.83 11.84
CA THR A 25 36.06 -13.85 12.54
C THR A 25 36.61 -12.45 12.81
N GLN A 26 36.15 -11.44 12.07
CA GLN A 26 36.68 -10.07 12.10
C GLN A 26 35.72 -9.05 12.73
N VAL A 27 34.65 -9.51 13.39
CA VAL A 27 33.66 -8.64 14.02
C VAL A 27 33.40 -9.05 15.46
N ASP A 28 33.18 -8.05 16.31
CA ASP A 28 32.75 -8.15 17.70
C ASP A 28 31.37 -7.48 17.92
N GLN A 29 30.86 -6.80 16.90
CA GLN A 29 29.58 -6.09 16.91
C GLN A 29 28.84 -6.20 15.58
N LEU A 30 27.53 -6.42 15.66
CA LEU A 30 26.61 -6.45 14.52
C LEU A 30 25.35 -5.64 14.81
N LEU A 31 24.80 -4.98 13.78
CA LEU A 31 23.56 -4.22 13.82
C LEU A 31 22.58 -4.82 12.83
N ILE A 32 21.40 -5.22 13.29
CA ILE A 32 20.30 -5.73 12.45
C ILE A 32 19.27 -4.62 12.28
N LYS A 33 19.12 -4.14 11.04
CA LYS A 33 18.19 -3.05 10.65
C LYS A 33 17.10 -3.61 9.75
N GLN A 34 15.82 -3.41 10.10
CA GLN A 34 14.72 -3.77 9.22
C GLN A 34 14.65 -2.80 8.02
N LYS A 35 14.51 -3.34 6.81
CA LYS A 35 14.30 -2.54 5.60
C LYS A 35 12.81 -2.34 5.40
N VAL A 36 12.33 -1.11 5.57
CA VAL A 36 10.96 -0.71 5.21
C VAL A 36 11.02 -0.15 3.78
N GLU A 37 10.48 -0.86 2.79
CA GLU A 37 10.36 -0.29 1.45
C GLU A 37 9.14 0.63 1.40
N LEU A 38 9.34 1.88 0.96
CA LEU A 38 8.29 2.91 0.85
C LEU A 38 7.07 2.46 0.00
N ILE A 39 7.26 1.45 -0.85
CA ILE A 39 6.25 0.89 -1.75
C ILE A 39 5.27 -0.02 -0.97
N GLU A 40 5.67 -0.66 0.13
CA GLU A 40 4.76 -1.46 0.97
C GLU A 40 3.83 -0.58 1.81
N ALA A 41 4.30 0.61 2.22
CA ALA A 41 3.49 1.62 2.89
C ALA A 41 2.43 2.27 1.97
N LEU A 42 2.57 2.11 0.65
CA LEU A 42 1.69 2.70 -0.37
C LEU A 42 0.84 1.67 -1.13
N ALA A 43 1.22 0.39 -1.17
CA ALA A 43 0.57 -0.63 -2.01
C ALA A 43 -0.28 -1.67 -1.26
N GLY A 44 -0.25 -1.74 0.08
CA GLY A 44 -1.13 -2.62 0.86
C GLY A 44 -0.90 -4.14 0.66
N PHE A 45 0.18 -4.54 -0.01
CA PHE A 45 0.66 -5.92 -0.04
C PHE A 45 1.76 -6.10 1.01
N GLU A 46 1.55 -6.96 2.00
CA GLU A 46 2.60 -7.36 2.94
C GLU A 46 3.62 -8.23 2.21
N SER A 47 4.78 -7.67 1.85
CA SER A 47 5.91 -8.47 1.40
C SER A 47 6.68 -9.03 2.60
N ASN A 48 7.53 -10.03 2.37
CA ASN A 48 8.29 -10.70 3.43
C ASN A 48 9.23 -9.72 4.14
N ASN A 49 9.37 -9.84 5.47
CA ASN A 49 10.30 -8.98 6.22
C ASN A 49 11.74 -9.16 5.70
N LYS A 50 12.38 -8.04 5.34
CA LYS A 50 13.78 -7.95 4.92
C LYS A 50 14.60 -7.19 5.96
N TYR A 51 15.80 -7.66 6.25
CA TYR A 51 16.73 -7.06 7.19
C TYR A 51 18.13 -6.91 6.58
N GLU A 52 18.83 -5.87 7.00
CA GLU A 52 20.25 -5.65 6.72
C GLU A 52 21.05 -5.90 7.99
N ILE A 53 22.12 -6.68 7.89
CA ILE A 53 23.04 -6.95 9.00
C ILE A 53 24.33 -6.19 8.72
N ARG A 54 24.59 -5.16 9.50
CA ARG A 54 25.72 -4.22 9.33
C ARG A 54 26.77 -4.40 10.42
N ASN A 55 28.03 -4.08 10.11
CA ASN A 55 29.10 -4.01 11.09
C ASN A 55 29.11 -2.64 11.81
N SER A 56 30.04 -2.46 12.77
CA SER A 56 30.23 -1.21 13.52
C SER A 56 30.65 0.00 12.65
N MET A 57 31.13 -0.23 11.43
CA MET A 57 31.44 0.82 10.45
C MET A 57 30.23 1.18 9.56
N GLY A 58 29.06 0.57 9.79
CA GLY A 58 27.85 0.79 8.99
C GLY A 58 27.84 0.07 7.64
N GLN A 59 28.84 -0.78 7.35
CA GLN A 59 28.90 -1.56 6.12
C GLN A 59 28.01 -2.78 6.21
N ASN A 60 27.30 -3.11 5.13
CA ASN A 60 26.46 -4.30 5.07
C ASN A 60 27.32 -5.58 4.98
N VAL A 61 27.09 -6.49 5.92
CA VAL A 61 27.77 -7.78 6.03
C VAL A 61 26.92 -8.88 5.42
N PHE A 62 25.63 -8.91 5.76
CA PHE A 62 24.65 -9.88 5.26
C PHE A 62 23.29 -9.23 5.04
N TYR A 63 22.43 -9.89 4.25
CA TYR A 63 21.01 -9.63 4.16
C TYR A 63 20.25 -10.76 4.84
N ALA A 64 19.09 -10.49 5.45
CA ALA A 64 18.22 -11.56 5.94
C ALA A 64 16.80 -11.38 5.42
N VAL A 65 16.19 -12.48 4.99
CA VAL A 65 14.84 -12.51 4.41
C VAL A 65 14.03 -13.59 5.10
N GLU A 66 12.83 -13.23 5.53
CA GLU A 66 11.84 -14.18 6.04
C GLU A 66 11.10 -14.89 4.90
N GLU A 67 10.84 -16.20 5.01
CA GLU A 67 9.96 -16.91 4.07
C GLU A 67 8.53 -17.04 4.62
N ASN A 68 7.51 -16.94 3.75
CA ASN A 68 6.12 -17.24 4.12
C ASN A 68 5.49 -18.32 3.22
N ASP A 69 4.74 -19.21 3.88
CA ASP A 69 3.69 -20.05 3.30
C ASP A 69 2.32 -19.37 3.53
N CYS A 70 1.49 -19.33 2.50
CA CYS A 70 0.29 -18.50 2.36
C CYS A 70 -0.88 -18.90 3.30
N LEU A 71 -0.82 -20.06 3.96
CA LEU A 71 -1.99 -20.66 4.63
C LEU A 71 -1.95 -20.77 6.16
N THR A 72 -1.01 -20.11 6.86
CA THR A 72 -0.95 -20.20 8.34
C THR A 72 -0.78 -18.87 9.08
N ARG A 73 -1.25 -17.76 8.49
CA ARG A 73 -1.39 -16.47 9.22
C ARG A 73 -2.67 -16.38 10.06
N GLN A 74 -3.55 -17.39 9.97
CA GLN A 74 -4.93 -17.35 10.47
C GLN A 74 -5.25 -18.31 11.64
N CYS A 75 -4.32 -19.13 12.13
CA CYS A 75 -4.62 -20.09 13.21
C CYS A 75 -3.84 -19.90 14.53
N CYS A 76 -2.67 -19.26 14.54
CA CYS A 76 -1.91 -18.98 15.77
C CYS A 76 -1.06 -17.72 15.54
N GLY A 77 -1.16 -16.69 16.38
CA GLY A 77 -0.40 -15.43 16.26
C GLY A 77 1.14 -15.57 16.45
N PRO A 78 1.78 -14.99 17.47
CA PRO A 78 3.26 -15.00 17.64
C PRO A 78 3.91 -16.38 17.85
N LEU A 79 3.12 -17.45 17.81
CA LEU A 79 3.52 -18.84 18.01
C LEU A 79 3.84 -19.58 16.70
N ARG A 80 3.89 -18.88 15.56
CA ARG A 80 4.16 -19.48 14.24
C ARG A 80 5.60 -19.97 14.07
N SER A 81 5.76 -21.04 13.29
CA SER A 81 7.07 -21.38 12.72
C SER A 81 7.52 -20.28 11.76
N PHE A 82 8.82 -20.04 11.69
CA PHE A 82 9.40 -19.13 10.70
C PHE A 82 10.75 -19.66 10.25
N THR A 83 11.09 -19.34 9.01
CA THR A 83 12.40 -19.59 8.41
C THR A 83 12.98 -18.25 7.98
N ILE A 84 14.20 -17.94 8.43
CA ILE A 84 14.94 -16.76 8.01
C ILE A 84 16.18 -17.23 7.25
N ARG A 85 16.34 -16.75 6.03
CA ARG A 85 17.52 -16.99 5.19
C ARG A 85 18.45 -15.79 5.29
N VAL A 86 19.69 -16.00 5.68
CA VAL A 86 20.74 -14.97 5.71
C VAL A 86 21.64 -15.17 4.49
N LEU A 87 21.70 -14.14 3.65
CA LEU A 87 22.41 -14.09 2.38
C LEU A 87 23.67 -13.22 2.51
N ASP A 88 24.72 -13.55 1.78
CA ASP A 88 25.86 -12.67 1.60
C ASP A 88 25.56 -11.52 0.61
N ASN A 89 26.54 -10.64 0.39
CA ASN A 89 26.42 -9.51 -0.54
C ASN A 89 26.34 -9.92 -2.02
N PHE A 90 26.54 -11.20 -2.36
CA PHE A 90 26.38 -11.76 -3.70
C PHE A 90 25.05 -12.52 -3.88
N GLY A 91 24.21 -12.55 -2.84
CA GLY A 91 22.92 -13.24 -2.83
C GLY A 91 23.01 -14.75 -2.55
N GLN A 92 24.15 -15.25 -2.08
CA GLN A 92 24.33 -16.65 -1.69
C GLN A 92 23.88 -16.86 -0.24
N GLU A 93 23.09 -17.91 0.02
CA GLU A 93 22.63 -18.25 1.38
C GLU A 93 23.75 -18.86 2.23
N ILE A 94 23.99 -18.26 3.39
CA ILE A 94 25.08 -18.63 4.31
C ILE A 94 24.56 -19.19 5.63
N ILE A 95 23.48 -18.62 6.20
CA ILE A 95 22.86 -19.09 7.44
C ILE A 95 21.37 -19.30 7.22
N THR A 96 20.85 -20.44 7.66
CA THR A 96 19.40 -20.69 7.73
C THR A 96 19.00 -20.77 9.20
N VAL A 97 18.00 -19.99 9.59
CA VAL A 97 17.43 -20.00 10.93
C VAL A 97 16.04 -20.60 10.85
N ASN A 98 15.81 -21.70 11.56
CA ASN A 98 14.55 -22.43 11.52
C ASN A 98 13.94 -22.53 12.92
N ARG A 99 12.68 -22.12 13.06
CA ARG A 99 11.89 -22.31 14.27
C ARG A 99 10.68 -23.20 13.97
N PRO A 100 10.58 -24.40 14.54
CA PRO A 100 9.41 -25.27 14.38
C PRO A 100 8.18 -24.79 15.19
N LEU A 101 6.98 -25.25 14.80
CA LEU A 101 5.71 -24.92 15.45
C LEU A 101 5.60 -25.60 16.84
N LYS A 102 5.23 -24.85 17.91
CA LYS A 102 4.93 -25.40 19.25
C LYS A 102 3.59 -24.85 19.81
N CYS A 103 2.81 -25.69 20.52
CA CYS A 103 1.39 -25.50 20.91
C CYS A 103 1.17 -24.71 22.24
N MET A 104 -0.07 -24.25 22.50
CA MET A 104 -0.52 -23.55 23.73
C MET A 104 -0.97 -24.50 24.87
N SER A 105 -0.37 -24.34 26.06
CA SER A 105 -1.06 -24.49 27.36
C SER A 105 -0.34 -23.67 28.43
N CYS A 106 -0.96 -22.57 28.87
CA CYS A 106 -0.35 -21.56 29.76
C CYS A 106 -0.43 -21.90 31.27
N PHE A 107 -0.69 -23.16 31.62
CA PHE A 107 -0.80 -23.58 33.03
C PHE A 107 0.29 -24.58 33.48
N PHE A 108 1.17 -25.04 32.58
CA PHE A 108 2.29 -25.95 32.89
C PHE A 108 3.47 -25.71 31.93
N PRO A 109 4.73 -26.06 32.26
CA PRO A 109 5.96 -25.67 31.54
C PRO A 109 6.16 -26.39 30.19
N CYS A 110 5.18 -26.33 29.28
CA CYS A 110 5.11 -27.15 28.07
C CYS A 110 5.31 -26.39 26.74
N CYS A 111 5.65 -25.10 26.76
CA CYS A 111 5.71 -24.24 25.57
C CYS A 111 7.07 -23.53 25.35
N LEU A 112 8.16 -24.04 25.93
CA LEU A 112 9.49 -23.41 25.80
C LEU A 112 9.96 -23.38 24.34
N GLN A 113 10.34 -22.20 23.87
CA GLN A 113 10.76 -21.98 22.49
C GLN A 113 12.13 -22.60 22.21
N GLU A 114 12.31 -23.02 20.97
CA GLU A 114 13.55 -23.60 20.47
C GLU A 114 13.72 -23.16 19.02
N LEU A 115 14.95 -22.83 18.65
CA LEU A 115 15.35 -22.38 17.32
C LEU A 115 16.66 -23.04 16.93
N GLU A 116 16.73 -23.51 15.69
CA GLU A 116 17.90 -24.14 15.09
C GLU A 116 18.60 -23.16 14.14
N VAL A 117 19.93 -23.12 14.20
CA VAL A 117 20.76 -22.33 13.27
C VAL A 117 21.67 -23.27 12.47
N GLN A 118 21.64 -23.15 11.15
CA GLN A 118 22.42 -23.94 10.21
C GLN A 118 23.39 -23.04 9.43
N ALA A 119 24.64 -23.49 9.26
CA ALA A 119 25.65 -22.83 8.44
C ALA A 119 26.73 -23.83 7.96
N PRO A 120 26.95 -23.98 6.62
CA PRO A 120 26.04 -23.57 5.55
C PRO A 120 24.65 -24.25 5.69
N PRO A 121 23.64 -23.84 4.91
CA PRO A 121 22.29 -24.44 4.94
C PRO A 121 22.34 -25.98 4.86
N GLY A 122 21.65 -26.66 5.78
CA GLY A 122 21.69 -28.12 5.93
C GLY A 122 22.73 -28.66 6.91
N ASN A 123 23.60 -27.82 7.46
CA ASN A 123 24.57 -28.19 8.51
C ASN A 123 24.32 -27.43 9.81
N THR A 124 23.77 -28.10 10.82
CA THR A 124 23.43 -27.48 12.11
C THR A 124 24.68 -27.06 12.89
N VAL A 125 24.73 -25.79 13.29
CA VAL A 125 25.85 -25.22 14.08
C VAL A 125 25.48 -24.93 15.54
N GLY A 126 24.19 -24.90 15.87
CA GLY A 126 23.73 -24.77 17.24
C GLY A 126 22.25 -24.44 17.39
N TYR A 127 21.82 -24.32 18.64
CA TYR A 127 20.42 -24.12 19.01
C TYR A 127 20.28 -22.99 20.04
N VAL A 128 19.12 -22.34 20.01
CA VAL A 128 18.68 -21.39 21.04
C VAL A 128 17.47 -21.99 21.73
N VAL A 129 17.57 -22.27 23.03
CA VAL A 129 16.52 -22.95 23.80
C VAL A 129 16.07 -22.06 24.95
N GLN A 130 14.77 -21.81 25.07
CA GLN A 130 14.21 -21.04 26.16
C GLN A 130 14.19 -21.87 27.45
N GLN A 131 14.55 -21.25 28.57
CA GLN A 131 14.47 -21.83 29.90
C GLN A 131 13.29 -21.22 30.67
N TRP A 132 12.54 -22.06 31.39
CA TRP A 132 11.46 -21.57 32.22
C TRP A 132 12.02 -20.84 33.45
N HIS A 133 11.56 -19.62 33.70
CA HIS A 133 11.92 -18.87 34.90
C HIS A 133 10.78 -17.90 35.27
N PRO A 134 10.44 -17.76 36.57
CA PRO A 134 9.24 -17.03 37.02
C PRO A 134 9.31 -15.51 36.81
N PHE A 135 10.51 -14.93 36.69
CA PHE A 135 10.71 -13.47 36.70
C PHE A 135 11.60 -12.90 35.59
N PHE A 136 12.32 -13.74 34.85
CA PHE A 136 13.32 -13.29 33.87
C PHE A 136 13.19 -14.16 32.63
N PRO A 137 13.18 -13.61 31.41
CA PRO A 137 13.33 -14.43 30.22
C PRO A 137 14.78 -14.95 30.17
N LYS A 138 14.94 -16.28 30.16
CA LYS A 138 16.24 -16.95 30.09
C LYS A 138 16.30 -17.85 28.85
N PHE A 139 17.44 -17.86 28.17
CA PHE A 139 17.72 -18.78 27.07
C PHE A 139 19.11 -19.42 27.24
N THR A 140 19.25 -20.65 26.77
CA THR A 140 20.52 -21.36 26.65
C THR A 140 20.92 -21.40 25.18
N ILE A 141 22.21 -21.21 24.95
CA ILE A 141 22.85 -21.28 23.65
C ILE A 141 23.62 -22.59 23.61
N GLU A 142 23.23 -23.46 22.72
CA GLU A 142 23.76 -24.82 22.62
C GLU A 142 24.53 -25.00 21.32
N ASN A 143 25.61 -25.79 21.35
CA ASN A 143 26.37 -26.17 20.15
C ASN A 143 25.65 -27.26 19.34
N GLU A 144 26.28 -27.76 18.27
CA GLU A 144 25.77 -28.85 17.43
C GLU A 144 25.49 -30.16 18.19
N HIS A 145 26.12 -30.36 19.35
CA HIS A 145 25.96 -31.53 20.22
C HIS A 145 24.92 -31.32 21.34
N ARG A 146 24.21 -30.18 21.35
CA ARG A 146 23.30 -29.75 22.41
C ARG A 146 23.95 -29.54 23.78
N GLU A 147 25.23 -29.22 23.79
CA GLU A 147 25.92 -28.79 25.00
C GLU A 147 25.76 -27.29 25.17
N THR A 148 25.34 -26.84 26.36
CA THR A 148 25.19 -25.41 26.65
C THR A 148 26.56 -24.73 26.71
N VAL A 149 26.77 -23.75 25.83
CA VAL A 149 28.02 -22.97 25.74
C VAL A 149 27.84 -21.58 26.39
N LEU A 150 26.70 -20.94 26.18
CA LEU A 150 26.38 -19.61 26.72
C LEU A 150 24.95 -19.57 27.27
N LYS A 151 24.67 -18.56 28.09
CA LYS A 151 23.33 -18.24 28.60
C LYS A 151 22.98 -16.81 28.17
N LEU A 152 21.71 -16.58 27.83
CA LEU A 152 21.14 -15.26 27.63
C LEU A 152 20.14 -14.98 28.74
N GLN A 153 20.27 -13.83 29.39
CA GLN A 153 19.34 -13.39 30.43
C GLN A 153 18.80 -11.99 30.11
N GLY A 154 17.48 -11.86 30.00
CA GLY A 154 16.83 -10.55 29.84
C GLY A 154 16.35 -9.95 31.16
N PRO A 155 15.75 -8.75 31.11
CA PRO A 155 15.40 -7.95 32.28
C PRO A 155 14.20 -8.51 33.06
N PHE A 156 14.01 -8.03 34.29
CA PHE A 156 12.94 -8.46 35.19
C PHE A 156 11.54 -8.18 34.61
N CYS A 157 10.69 -9.22 34.55
CA CYS A 157 9.31 -9.13 34.11
C CYS A 157 8.41 -8.65 35.26
N GLY A 158 8.33 -7.32 35.41
CA GLY A 158 7.42 -6.66 36.35
C GLY A 158 7.43 -5.14 36.14
N TRP A 159 6.37 -4.62 35.50
CA TRP A 159 6.13 -3.23 35.10
C TRP A 159 6.92 -2.72 33.87
N SER A 160 6.22 -2.68 32.73
CA SER A 160 6.62 -2.01 31.48
C SER A 160 6.79 -0.50 31.67
N CYS A 161 7.96 -0.06 32.16
CA CYS A 161 8.28 1.35 32.38
C CYS A 161 9.76 1.70 32.12
N LEU A 162 10.51 0.94 31.29
CA LEU A 162 11.88 1.33 30.93
C LEU A 162 12.13 1.23 29.41
N PRO A 163 12.84 2.21 28.83
CA PRO A 163 13.02 2.34 27.37
C PRO A 163 14.09 1.41 26.77
N ASP A 164 14.95 0.79 27.59
CA ASP A 164 16.04 -0.07 27.13
C ASP A 164 15.83 -1.53 27.59
N VAL A 165 15.69 -2.44 26.62
CA VAL A 165 15.63 -3.90 26.86
C VAL A 165 16.98 -4.50 26.46
N ASP A 166 17.81 -4.80 27.45
CA ASP A 166 19.12 -5.43 27.28
C ASP A 166 19.06 -6.92 27.68
N PHE A 167 19.51 -7.81 26.80
CA PHE A 167 19.74 -9.22 27.09
C PHE A 167 21.24 -9.46 27.24
N GLU A 168 21.69 -9.82 28.44
CA GLU A 168 23.10 -10.09 28.71
C GLU A 168 23.52 -11.48 28.21
N ILE A 169 24.67 -11.55 27.52
CA ILE A 169 25.34 -12.79 27.13
C ILE A 169 26.26 -13.20 28.27
N LEU A 170 25.96 -14.31 28.90
CA LEU A 170 26.66 -14.84 30.06
C LEU A 170 27.37 -16.15 29.70
N THR A 171 28.56 -16.34 30.26
CA THR A 171 29.25 -17.64 30.27
C THR A 171 28.56 -18.61 31.24
N MET A 172 29.00 -19.86 31.28
CA MET A 172 28.47 -20.85 32.22
C MET A 172 28.68 -20.47 33.68
N ASP A 173 29.76 -19.74 33.98
CA ASP A 173 30.09 -19.17 35.28
C ASP A 173 29.35 -17.85 35.58
N GLU A 174 28.34 -17.49 34.77
CA GLU A 174 27.50 -16.29 34.90
C GLU A 174 28.27 -14.97 34.78
N VAL A 175 29.43 -14.99 34.11
CA VAL A 175 30.19 -13.78 33.76
C VAL A 175 29.66 -13.21 32.45
N GLY A 176 29.26 -11.94 32.46
CA GLY A 176 28.81 -11.21 31.27
C GLY A 176 29.96 -10.90 30.30
N ILE A 177 29.79 -11.31 29.04
CA ILE A 177 30.79 -11.16 27.97
C ILE A 177 30.29 -10.34 26.78
N GLY A 178 29.00 -9.99 26.77
CA GLY A 178 28.36 -9.29 25.66
C GLY A 178 26.88 -9.04 25.93
N LYS A 179 26.16 -8.48 24.96
CA LYS A 179 24.72 -8.22 25.07
C LYS A 179 24.00 -8.11 23.72
N ILE A 180 22.67 -8.26 23.74
CA ILE A 180 21.76 -7.96 22.65
C ILE A 180 20.82 -6.83 23.12
N SER A 181 20.71 -5.74 22.35
CA SER A 181 19.99 -4.51 22.75
C SER A 181 19.06 -3.98 21.65
N LYS A 182 17.89 -3.44 22.01
CA LYS A 182 16.90 -2.87 21.07
C LYS A 182 17.13 -1.39 20.68
N GLN A 183 17.86 -0.61 21.48
CA GLN A 183 18.19 0.78 21.15
C GLN A 183 19.69 1.01 21.32
N TRP A 184 20.43 1.00 20.21
CA TRP A 184 21.88 1.25 20.25
C TRP A 184 22.17 2.74 20.04
N THR A 185 22.59 3.44 21.09
CA THR A 185 22.88 4.89 21.07
C THR A 185 24.37 5.23 20.87
N GLY A 186 25.26 4.23 20.79
CA GLY A 186 26.71 4.43 20.65
C GLY A 186 27.20 4.26 19.20
N LEU A 187 27.63 5.36 18.56
CA LEU A 187 28.20 5.39 17.18
C LEU A 187 27.20 5.22 16.02
N LEU A 188 26.33 6.22 15.82
CA LEU A 188 26.04 6.93 14.55
C LEU A 188 24.79 7.81 14.74
N ARG A 189 24.86 9.03 14.24
CA ARG A 189 23.84 10.06 14.38
C ARG A 189 22.77 9.87 13.29
N GLU A 190 21.99 8.80 13.34
CA GLU A 190 20.78 8.65 12.51
C GLU A 190 19.57 9.18 13.28
N ALA A 191 19.42 10.51 13.29
CA ALA A 191 18.08 11.07 13.19
C ALA A 191 17.51 10.61 11.83
N PHE A 192 16.21 10.32 11.77
CA PHE A 192 15.50 9.88 10.55
C PHE A 192 15.69 8.40 10.18
N THR A 193 15.02 7.47 10.89
CA THR A 193 14.29 6.32 10.31
C THR A 193 13.54 5.55 11.41
N ASP A 194 12.29 5.18 11.11
CA ASP A 194 11.32 4.53 12.01
C ASP A 194 11.49 3.00 11.98
N SER A 195 12.68 2.49 12.35
CA SER A 195 13.02 1.06 12.28
C SER A 195 13.50 0.51 13.62
N ASP A 196 12.95 -0.64 14.06
CA ASP A 196 13.46 -1.41 15.21
C ASP A 196 14.91 -1.86 14.90
N ASN A 197 15.92 -1.21 15.51
CA ASN A 197 17.34 -1.49 15.26
C ASN A 197 17.94 -2.33 16.41
N PHE A 198 18.32 -3.58 16.16
CA PHE A 198 18.89 -4.45 17.19
C PHE A 198 20.41 -4.54 17.08
N GLY A 199 21.12 -4.30 18.18
CA GLY A 199 22.57 -4.46 18.28
C GLY A 199 22.94 -5.75 18.99
N ILE A 200 23.97 -6.45 18.49
CA ILE A 200 24.60 -7.61 19.13
C ILE A 200 26.06 -7.26 19.40
N GLN A 201 26.53 -7.47 20.64
CA GLN A 201 27.91 -7.32 21.05
C GLN A 201 28.40 -8.63 21.67
N PHE A 202 29.52 -9.17 21.19
CA PHE A 202 30.17 -10.37 21.70
C PHE A 202 31.70 -10.27 21.58
N PRO A 203 32.50 -11.09 22.28
CA PRO A 203 33.95 -11.07 22.17
C PRO A 203 34.43 -11.38 20.74
N MET A 204 35.52 -10.73 20.32
CA MET A 204 36.14 -10.92 19.01
C MET A 204 36.58 -12.37 18.78
N ASP A 205 37.06 -13.04 19.83
CA ASP A 205 37.58 -14.41 19.87
C ASP A 205 36.50 -15.49 20.10
N LEU A 206 35.21 -15.11 20.20
CA LEU A 206 34.12 -16.08 20.30
C LEU A 206 34.03 -16.95 19.04
N ASP A 207 33.78 -18.26 19.21
CA ASP A 207 33.61 -19.19 18.08
C ASP A 207 32.56 -18.65 17.09
N VAL A 208 32.92 -18.60 15.81
CA VAL A 208 32.07 -18.08 14.73
C VAL A 208 30.73 -18.80 14.61
N ARG A 209 30.65 -20.08 14.98
CA ARG A 209 29.39 -20.84 15.06
C ARG A 209 28.48 -20.24 16.13
N MET A 210 29.03 -19.90 17.29
CA MET A 210 28.26 -19.28 18.38
C MET A 210 27.86 -17.84 18.02
N LYS A 211 28.68 -17.11 17.27
CA LYS A 211 28.27 -15.81 16.69
C LYS A 211 27.09 -15.96 15.72
N ALA A 212 27.08 -17.00 14.88
CA ALA A 212 25.95 -17.32 14.01
C ALA A 212 24.68 -17.67 14.82
N VAL A 213 24.83 -18.46 15.89
CA VAL A 213 23.72 -18.77 16.81
C VAL A 213 23.20 -17.50 17.51
N MET A 214 24.06 -16.52 17.82
CA MET A 214 23.63 -15.23 18.39
C MET A 214 22.80 -14.40 17.42
N ILE A 215 23.11 -14.44 16.12
CA ILE A 215 22.28 -13.82 15.08
C ILE A 215 20.87 -14.45 15.09
N GLY A 216 20.78 -15.78 15.18
CA GLY A 216 19.51 -16.50 15.33
C GLY A 216 18.76 -16.15 16.62
N ALA A 217 19.47 -16.03 17.74
CA ALA A 217 18.89 -15.61 19.03
C ALA A 217 18.32 -14.18 18.96
N CYS A 218 19.00 -13.28 18.25
CA CYS A 218 18.51 -11.92 18.03
C CYS A 218 17.17 -11.91 17.29
N PHE A 219 17.04 -12.68 16.19
CA PHE A 219 15.75 -12.82 15.49
C PHE A 219 14.64 -13.42 16.36
N LEU A 220 14.97 -14.38 17.23
CA LEU A 220 14.02 -14.92 18.21
C LEU A 220 13.50 -13.82 19.15
N ILE A 221 14.39 -12.97 19.66
CA ILE A 221 14.08 -11.85 20.55
C ILE A 221 13.25 -10.78 19.83
N VAL A 222 13.62 -10.41 18.59
CA VAL A 222 12.88 -9.46 17.74
C VAL A 222 11.42 -9.88 17.59
N ILE A 223 11.19 -11.17 17.33
CA ILE A 223 9.86 -11.73 17.14
C ILE A 223 9.10 -11.87 18.47
N TYR A 224 9.81 -12.18 19.56
CA TYR A 224 9.25 -12.23 20.92
C TYR A 224 8.77 -10.86 21.41
N ASP A 225 9.50 -9.79 21.12
CA ASP A 225 9.12 -8.42 21.52
C ASP A 225 7.84 -7.95 20.80
N ARG A 226 7.69 -8.31 19.51
CA ARG A 226 6.45 -8.06 18.75
C ARG A 226 5.25 -8.82 19.30
N ALA A 227 5.43 -10.02 19.85
CA ALA A 227 4.35 -10.83 20.43
C ALA A 227 3.63 -10.15 21.61
N PHE A 228 4.36 -9.43 22.45
CA PHE A 228 3.81 -8.74 23.63
C PHE A 228 3.04 -7.46 23.27
N ILE A 229 3.29 -6.87 22.10
CA ILE A 229 2.65 -5.64 21.62
C ILE A 229 1.32 -5.95 20.90
N VAL A 230 1.14 -7.17 20.38
CA VAL A 230 0.00 -7.52 19.52
C VAL A 230 -1.23 -8.04 20.29
N ASP A 231 -1.12 -8.63 21.49
CA ASP A 231 -2.33 -9.11 22.18
C ASP A 231 -2.23 -9.21 23.72
N PRO A 232 -2.64 -8.17 24.49
CA PRO A 232 -2.93 -8.31 25.91
C PRO A 232 -4.18 -9.18 26.18
N GLY A 233 -4.95 -9.51 25.14
CA GLY A 233 -6.25 -10.17 25.18
C GLY A 233 -6.24 -11.69 25.05
N ALA A 234 -5.09 -12.31 24.77
CA ALA A 234 -4.96 -13.78 24.81
C ALA A 234 -5.07 -14.35 26.24
N PHE A 235 -5.02 -13.50 27.27
CA PHE A 235 -5.41 -13.83 28.64
C PHE A 235 -6.88 -13.50 28.91
N ARG A 236 -7.80 -13.95 28.04
CA ARG A 236 -9.18 -14.17 28.48
C ARG A 236 -9.25 -15.52 29.19
N THR A 237 -9.04 -15.46 30.50
CA THR A 237 -9.66 -16.44 31.39
C THR A 237 -11.17 -16.40 31.12
N ASP A 238 -11.72 -17.53 30.66
CA ASP A 238 -13.15 -17.75 30.64
C ASP A 238 -13.68 -17.51 32.07
N ARG A 239 -14.36 -16.37 32.30
CA ARG A 239 -14.91 -16.00 33.62
C ARG A 239 -15.83 -17.09 34.16
N ALA A 240 -16.42 -17.94 33.32
CA ALA A 240 -17.23 -19.08 33.75
C ALA A 240 -16.38 -20.25 34.26
N LEU A 241 -15.19 -20.49 33.69
CA LEU A 241 -14.25 -21.52 34.13
C LEU A 241 -13.48 -21.07 35.38
N THR A 242 -13.08 -19.80 35.47
CA THR A 242 -12.40 -19.26 36.67
C THR A 242 -13.35 -19.17 37.85
N SER A 243 -14.64 -18.84 37.62
CA SER A 243 -15.70 -18.94 38.63
C SER A 243 -15.92 -20.39 39.07
N ARG A 244 -15.98 -21.35 38.15
CA ARG A 244 -16.14 -22.78 38.51
C ARG A 244 -14.93 -23.36 39.22
N ILE A 245 -13.71 -22.95 38.87
CA ILE A 245 -12.48 -23.41 39.52
C ILE A 245 -12.33 -22.75 40.89
N THR A 246 -12.57 -21.45 41.05
CA THR A 246 -12.55 -20.79 42.38
C THR A 246 -13.65 -21.30 43.31
N GLN A 247 -14.82 -21.67 42.77
CA GLN A 247 -15.92 -22.24 43.55
C GLN A 247 -15.69 -23.73 43.88
N ASN A 248 -15.04 -24.50 43.00
CA ASN A 248 -14.62 -25.87 43.30
C ASN A 248 -13.42 -25.93 44.27
N PHE A 249 -12.47 -24.98 44.19
CA PHE A 249 -11.40 -24.84 45.18
C PHE A 249 -11.91 -24.36 46.53
N ALA A 250 -12.88 -23.45 46.57
CA ALA A 250 -13.55 -23.05 47.81
C ALA A 250 -14.31 -24.22 48.46
N ASN A 251 -14.98 -25.06 47.66
CA ASN A 251 -15.67 -26.26 48.17
C ASN A 251 -14.71 -27.38 48.60
N LEU A 252 -13.55 -27.52 47.94
CA LEU A 252 -12.50 -28.45 48.36
C LEU A 252 -11.80 -27.99 49.65
N PHE A 253 -11.63 -26.68 49.85
CA PHE A 253 -11.05 -26.11 51.07
C PHE A 253 -12.01 -26.19 52.27
N VAL A 254 -13.33 -26.05 52.04
CA VAL A 254 -14.34 -26.26 53.09
C VAL A 254 -14.42 -27.73 53.53
N HIS A 255 -14.08 -28.69 52.64
CA HIS A 255 -14.03 -30.11 53.02
C HIS A 255 -12.75 -30.49 53.78
N ILE A 256 -11.60 -29.87 53.47
CA ILE A 256 -10.30 -30.16 54.10
C ILE A 256 -10.18 -29.53 55.50
N VAL A 257 -10.98 -28.51 55.84
CA VAL A 257 -10.94 -27.83 57.15
C VAL A 257 -11.90 -28.47 58.18
N SER A 258 -12.47 -29.65 57.89
CA SER A 258 -13.44 -30.31 58.79
C SER A 258 -12.92 -31.52 59.57
N GLU A 259 -11.63 -31.86 59.51
CA GLU A 259 -11.05 -32.90 60.36
C GLU A 259 -9.87 -32.40 61.20
N ASP A 260 -9.93 -32.77 62.47
CA ASP A 260 -9.13 -32.37 63.63
C ASP A 260 -7.61 -32.27 63.39
N PHE A 261 -7.01 -31.14 63.79
CA PHE A 261 -5.63 -31.13 64.26
C PHE A 261 -5.46 -30.21 65.49
N THR A 262 -5.32 -30.85 66.64
CA THR A 262 -4.92 -30.30 67.93
C THR A 262 -3.43 -29.95 67.97
N GLU A 263 -3.11 -28.86 68.69
CA GLU A 263 -1.84 -28.49 69.35
C GLU A 263 -0.50 -28.75 68.63
N ALA A 264 0.13 -27.68 68.13
CA ALA A 264 1.50 -27.27 68.52
C ALA A 264 2.02 -26.09 67.67
N ALA A 265 2.88 -25.27 68.30
CA ALA A 265 3.79 -24.28 67.73
C ALA A 265 3.26 -22.84 67.47
N MET A 266 3.76 -21.94 68.32
CA MET A 266 3.68 -20.48 68.26
C MET A 266 4.51 -19.93 67.08
N GLY A 267 3.94 -19.00 66.32
CA GLY A 267 4.67 -18.13 65.38
C GLY A 267 3.81 -17.73 64.17
N HIS A 268 3.79 -16.44 63.82
CA HIS A 268 3.14 -15.83 62.64
C HIS A 268 1.69 -15.29 62.79
N HIS A 269 1.49 -14.33 63.69
CA HIS A 269 0.23 -13.55 63.78
C HIS A 269 0.13 -12.34 62.83
N TRP A 270 1.17 -12.00 62.06
CA TRP A 270 1.16 -10.79 61.21
C TRP A 270 0.52 -10.98 59.81
N CYS A 271 0.60 -12.17 59.23
CA CYS A 271 0.02 -12.44 57.91
C CYS A 271 -1.51 -12.58 57.93
N PHE A 272 -2.08 -13.06 59.04
CA PHE A 272 -3.52 -13.29 59.17
C PHE A 272 -4.32 -11.99 59.30
N TYR A 273 -3.78 -10.99 60.02
CA TYR A 273 -4.39 -9.67 60.14
C TYR A 273 -4.30 -8.85 58.83
N ALA A 274 -3.20 -8.97 58.10
CA ALA A 274 -3.06 -8.34 56.77
C ALA A 274 -4.07 -8.92 55.76
N PHE A 275 -4.32 -10.23 55.82
CA PHE A 275 -5.27 -10.90 54.93
C PHE A 275 -6.72 -10.47 55.18
N ILE A 276 -7.12 -10.34 56.45
CA ILE A 276 -8.48 -9.88 56.82
C ILE A 276 -8.70 -8.40 56.46
N LEU A 277 -7.71 -7.53 56.64
CA LEU A 277 -7.78 -6.13 56.22
C LEU A 277 -7.88 -5.98 54.69
N THR A 278 -7.23 -6.86 53.93
CA THR A 278 -7.31 -6.89 52.47
C THR A 278 -8.65 -7.44 51.99
N LEU A 279 -9.23 -8.42 52.71
CA LEU A 279 -10.58 -8.92 52.43
C LEU A 279 -11.66 -7.88 52.73
N MET A 280 -11.54 -7.12 53.82
CA MET A 280 -12.48 -6.05 54.15
C MET A 280 -12.38 -4.86 53.18
N SER A 281 -11.19 -4.53 52.67
CA SER A 281 -11.06 -3.52 51.60
C SER A 281 -11.64 -4.02 50.28
N CYS A 282 -11.49 -5.30 49.94
CA CYS A 282 -12.13 -5.91 48.77
C CYS A 282 -13.67 -5.96 48.89
N VAL A 283 -14.22 -6.20 50.09
CA VAL A 283 -15.67 -6.19 50.34
C VAL A 283 -16.24 -4.77 50.34
N HIS A 284 -15.49 -3.78 50.85
CA HIS A 284 -15.90 -2.38 50.76
C HIS A 284 -15.83 -1.84 49.31
N TYR A 285 -14.86 -2.32 48.51
CA TYR A 285 -14.76 -2.00 47.08
C TYR A 285 -15.87 -2.66 46.24
N SER A 286 -16.38 -3.82 46.67
CA SER A 286 -17.50 -4.49 46.00
C SER A 286 -18.87 -3.96 46.43
N LEU A 287 -18.97 -3.27 47.57
CA LEU A 287 -20.18 -2.57 48.02
C LEU A 287 -20.27 -1.09 47.58
N SER A 288 -19.19 -0.50 47.04
CA SER A 288 -19.20 0.89 46.53
C SER A 288 -19.54 1.04 45.05
N MET A 289 -19.81 -0.06 44.32
CA MET A 289 -20.41 0.01 42.99
C MET A 289 -21.94 0.21 43.11
N GLU A 290 -22.36 1.42 43.49
CA GLU A 290 -23.67 1.89 43.07
C GLU A 290 -23.74 1.80 41.54
N ARG A 291 -24.73 1.07 41.05
CA ARG A 291 -25.04 0.93 39.62
C ARG A 291 -25.31 2.32 39.04
N ASN A 292 -24.31 2.94 38.43
CA ASN A 292 -24.57 3.96 37.41
C ASN A 292 -25.33 3.22 36.29
N LYS A 293 -26.63 3.52 36.15
CA LYS A 293 -27.39 3.04 35.00
C LYS A 293 -26.72 3.59 33.75
N ASP A 294 -26.47 2.73 32.76
CA ASP A 294 -25.95 3.16 31.47
C ASP A 294 -26.93 4.18 30.86
N ILE A 295 -26.41 5.25 30.26
CA ILE A 295 -27.25 6.25 29.59
C ILE A 295 -27.87 5.59 28.36
N PRO A 296 -29.20 5.62 28.17
CA PRO A 296 -29.84 5.07 26.98
C PRO A 296 -29.34 5.77 25.71
N THR A 297 -29.14 5.03 24.62
CA THR A 297 -28.66 5.58 23.35
C THR A 297 -29.61 6.61 22.74
N GLU A 298 -30.92 6.52 23.04
CA GLU A 298 -31.94 7.51 22.66
C GLU A 298 -31.65 8.92 23.21
N LYS A 299 -30.84 9.01 24.27
CA LYS A 299 -30.47 10.26 24.92
C LYS A 299 -29.19 10.89 24.35
N LEU A 300 -28.60 10.29 23.32
CA LEU A 300 -27.48 10.90 22.58
C LEU A 300 -27.99 11.59 21.31
N LEU A 301 -27.73 12.89 21.21
CA LEU A 301 -27.96 13.68 20.00
C LEU A 301 -26.62 14.15 19.43
N VAL A 302 -26.37 13.84 18.17
CA VAL A 302 -25.21 14.37 17.43
C VAL A 302 -25.60 15.67 16.76
N LEU A 303 -24.87 16.74 17.05
CA LEU A 303 -25.00 18.03 16.38
C LEU A 303 -23.76 18.26 15.52
N THR A 304 -23.98 18.68 14.28
CA THR A 304 -22.90 19.06 13.38
C THR A 304 -23.31 20.25 12.53
N VAL A 305 -22.32 20.91 11.91
CA VAL A 305 -22.54 22.03 11.00
C VAL A 305 -22.11 21.60 9.61
N ALA A 306 -22.97 21.85 8.63
CA ALA A 306 -22.68 21.70 7.22
C ALA A 306 -23.54 22.73 6.47
N THR A 307 -22.91 23.51 5.59
CA THR A 307 -23.60 24.49 4.74
C THR A 307 -24.00 23.93 3.39
N GLN A 308 -23.30 22.89 2.94
CA GLN A 308 -23.51 22.21 1.66
C GLN A 308 -23.29 20.69 1.83
N GLU A 309 -23.88 19.91 0.94
CA GLU A 309 -23.66 18.46 0.86
C GLU A 309 -22.38 18.17 0.07
N THR A 310 -21.24 18.18 0.76
CA THR A 310 -19.93 17.85 0.18
C THR A 310 -19.65 16.35 0.24
N ASP A 311 -18.66 15.86 -0.52
CA ASP A 311 -18.20 14.47 -0.41
C ASP A 311 -17.79 14.09 1.02
N GLY A 312 -17.14 15.04 1.73
CA GLY A 312 -16.79 14.89 3.15
C GLY A 312 -18.02 14.71 4.04
N PHE A 313 -19.06 15.52 3.81
CA PHE A 313 -20.34 15.40 4.53
C PHE A 313 -21.04 14.07 4.25
N HIS A 314 -21.10 13.63 2.99
CA HIS A 314 -21.70 12.34 2.65
C HIS A 314 -20.98 11.17 3.33
N ARG A 315 -19.64 11.20 3.33
CA ARG A 315 -18.82 10.20 4.03
C ARG A 315 -19.06 10.19 5.55
N PHE A 316 -19.18 11.38 6.16
CA PHE A 316 -19.56 11.50 7.57
C PHE A 316 -20.94 10.87 7.83
N MET A 317 -21.95 11.23 7.03
CA MET A 317 -23.31 10.70 7.16
C MET A 317 -23.37 9.19 6.94
N GLN A 318 -22.60 8.63 6.00
CA GLN A 318 -22.47 7.19 5.80
C GLN A 318 -21.98 6.49 7.08
N SER A 319 -20.90 7.00 7.70
CA SER A 319 -20.39 6.45 8.95
C SER A 319 -21.38 6.61 10.12
N ALA A 320 -22.13 7.71 10.15
CA ALA A 320 -23.14 7.98 11.17
C ALA A 320 -24.34 7.03 11.04
N ASN A 321 -24.82 6.82 9.81
CA ASN A 321 -25.93 5.93 9.47
C ASN A 321 -25.57 4.47 9.77
N TYR A 322 -24.34 4.04 9.50
CA TYR A 322 -23.85 2.71 9.85
C TYR A 322 -24.05 2.38 11.33
N PHE A 323 -23.74 3.34 12.21
CA PHE A 323 -23.93 3.20 13.66
C PHE A 323 -25.30 3.66 14.18
N LYS A 324 -26.21 4.08 13.29
CA LYS A 324 -27.56 4.57 13.61
C LYS A 324 -27.55 5.77 14.57
N PHE A 325 -26.65 6.72 14.37
CA PHE A 325 -26.65 7.96 15.13
C PHE A 325 -27.86 8.84 14.77
N ASN A 326 -28.44 9.50 15.77
CA ASN A 326 -29.39 10.59 15.55
C ASN A 326 -28.61 11.90 15.32
N VAL A 327 -28.47 12.30 14.05
CA VAL A 327 -27.71 13.49 13.65
C VAL A 327 -28.66 14.62 13.28
N LYS A 328 -28.47 15.79 13.88
CA LYS A 328 -29.11 17.05 13.48
C LYS A 328 -28.06 17.99 12.89
N VAL A 329 -28.20 18.26 11.60
CA VAL A 329 -27.33 19.13 10.82
C VAL A 329 -27.81 20.58 10.94
N LEU A 330 -26.88 21.49 11.21
CA LEU A 330 -27.14 22.91 11.40
C LEU A 330 -26.55 23.70 10.22
N GLY A 331 -27.29 24.72 9.76
CA GLY A 331 -26.82 25.65 8.72
C GLY A 331 -26.89 25.15 7.28
N MET A 332 -27.54 24.02 7.01
CA MET A 332 -27.65 23.48 5.64
C MET A 332 -28.36 24.48 4.71
N GLY A 333 -27.71 24.83 3.61
CA GLY A 333 -28.17 25.86 2.65
C GLY A 333 -27.88 27.31 3.06
N GLU A 334 -27.30 27.55 4.25
CA GLU A 334 -26.80 28.88 4.62
C GLU A 334 -25.45 29.17 3.96
N GLU A 335 -25.20 30.44 3.62
CA GLU A 335 -23.89 30.89 3.18
C GLU A 335 -22.87 30.78 4.32
N TRP A 336 -21.68 30.23 4.03
CA TRP A 336 -20.60 30.15 5.00
C TRP A 336 -19.92 31.51 5.21
N LYS A 337 -20.01 32.04 6.42
CA LYS A 337 -19.42 33.29 6.90
C LYS A 337 -18.32 33.07 7.94
N GLY A 338 -17.94 31.82 8.17
CA GLY A 338 -16.95 31.41 9.16
C GLY A 338 -15.49 31.68 8.80
N GLY A 339 -15.19 32.28 7.64
CA GLY A 339 -13.82 32.50 7.16
C GLY A 339 -13.19 31.25 6.51
N ASP A 340 -11.91 31.35 6.11
CA ASP A 340 -11.17 30.27 5.45
C ASP A 340 -10.56 29.31 6.49
N VAL A 341 -11.44 28.49 7.07
CA VAL A 341 -11.09 27.53 8.12
C VAL A 341 -10.19 26.43 7.53
N GLY A 342 -8.94 26.38 8.01
CA GLY A 342 -7.89 25.50 7.50
C GLY A 342 -6.65 26.27 7.02
N ARG A 343 -6.83 27.53 6.59
CA ARG A 343 -5.72 28.45 6.25
C ARG A 343 -5.58 29.60 7.26
N SER A 344 -6.67 30.01 7.91
CA SER A 344 -6.65 31.02 8.98
C SER A 344 -7.58 30.66 10.14
N ILE A 345 -7.64 31.55 11.14
CA ILE A 345 -8.63 31.50 12.22
C ILE A 345 -10.06 31.66 11.69
N GLY A 346 -11.04 31.09 12.40
CA GLY A 346 -12.45 31.21 12.04
C GLY A 346 -13.36 30.15 12.65
N GLY A 347 -14.52 29.92 12.04
CA GLY A 347 -15.48 28.89 12.46
C GLY A 347 -16.52 29.33 13.49
N GLY A 348 -16.52 30.60 13.90
CA GLY A 348 -17.47 31.17 14.87
C GLY A 348 -18.94 31.00 14.49
N GLN A 349 -19.27 30.97 13.20
CA GLN A 349 -20.63 30.66 12.71
C GLN A 349 -21.13 29.32 13.26
N LYS A 350 -20.24 28.32 13.47
CA LYS A 350 -20.60 27.04 14.08
C LYS A 350 -21.11 27.23 15.51
N VAL A 351 -20.46 28.09 16.29
CA VAL A 351 -20.83 28.38 17.68
C VAL A 351 -22.15 29.13 17.75
N ARG A 352 -22.39 30.10 16.86
CA ARG A 352 -23.68 30.78 16.73
C ARG A 352 -24.81 29.80 16.42
N LEU A 353 -24.65 28.97 15.38
CA LEU A 353 -25.64 27.97 15.00
C LEU A 353 -25.92 26.96 16.12
N LEU A 354 -24.86 26.55 16.82
CA LEU A 354 -25.00 25.68 17.99
C LEU A 354 -25.74 26.37 19.14
N LYS A 355 -25.44 27.64 19.44
CA LYS A 355 -26.16 28.45 20.44
C LYS A 355 -27.66 28.50 20.14
N ASP A 356 -28.02 28.78 18.89
CA ASP A 356 -29.41 28.84 18.44
C ASP A 356 -30.11 27.48 18.61
N ALA A 357 -29.45 26.39 18.22
CA ALA A 357 -29.98 25.03 18.37
C ALA A 357 -30.17 24.61 19.84
N MET A 358 -29.21 24.95 20.70
CA MET A 358 -29.22 24.61 22.13
C MET A 358 -30.33 25.31 22.91
N GLY A 359 -30.86 26.43 22.41
CA GLY A 359 -32.01 27.12 23.01
C GLY A 359 -33.24 26.23 23.19
N SER A 360 -33.45 25.26 22.30
CA SER A 360 -34.57 24.31 22.35
C SER A 360 -34.27 22.98 23.08
N LEU A 361 -33.00 22.71 23.38
CA LEU A 361 -32.53 21.41 23.89
C LEU A 361 -32.15 21.43 25.37
N ALA A 362 -31.95 22.62 25.93
CA ALA A 362 -31.31 22.77 27.22
C ALA A 362 -32.15 22.35 28.44
N ASP A 363 -33.47 22.33 28.32
CA ASP A 363 -34.36 21.91 29.41
C ASP A 363 -34.30 20.38 29.63
N GLN A 364 -33.65 19.63 28.74
CA GLN A 364 -33.50 18.17 28.84
C GLN A 364 -32.22 17.83 29.62
N GLU A 365 -32.32 17.70 30.94
CA GLU A 365 -31.15 17.46 31.80
C GLU A 365 -30.43 16.13 31.53
N ASP A 366 -31.14 15.11 31.03
CA ASP A 366 -30.61 13.79 30.73
C ASP A 366 -30.13 13.62 29.28
N LEU A 367 -30.29 14.66 28.44
CA LEU A 367 -29.80 14.66 27.07
C LEU A 367 -28.29 14.89 27.03
N VAL A 368 -27.59 14.00 26.32
CA VAL A 368 -26.16 14.14 26.00
C VAL A 368 -26.02 14.62 24.57
N VAL A 369 -25.29 15.71 24.39
CA VAL A 369 -24.99 16.29 23.09
C VAL A 369 -23.55 15.95 22.72
N LEU A 370 -23.36 15.38 21.53
CA LEU A 370 -22.06 15.21 20.88
C LEU A 370 -21.99 16.21 19.73
N PHE A 371 -21.18 17.26 19.88
CA PHE A 371 -20.89 18.17 18.78
C PHE A 371 -19.62 17.72 18.06
N VAL A 372 -19.68 17.63 16.73
CA VAL A 372 -18.56 17.24 15.87
C VAL A 372 -18.57 18.01 14.56
N ASP A 373 -17.40 18.24 13.97
CA ASP A 373 -17.29 18.68 12.56
C ASP A 373 -17.76 17.56 11.62
N SER A 374 -18.12 17.90 10.37
CA SER A 374 -18.68 16.93 9.40
C SER A 374 -17.81 16.67 8.17
N TYR A 375 -17.11 17.67 7.62
CA TYR A 375 -16.41 17.51 6.33
C TYR A 375 -15.18 16.61 6.43
N ASP A 376 -14.55 16.51 7.61
CA ASP A 376 -13.30 15.81 7.85
C ASP A 376 -13.36 14.89 9.08
N LEU A 377 -14.53 14.30 9.32
CA LEU A 377 -14.76 13.45 10.47
C LEU A 377 -15.54 12.18 10.10
N ILE A 378 -15.17 11.06 10.72
CA ILE A 378 -15.88 9.78 10.59
C ILE A 378 -16.03 9.11 11.94
N PHE A 379 -17.11 8.35 12.08
CA PHE A 379 -17.31 7.47 13.22
C PHE A 379 -16.64 6.11 13.01
N ALA A 380 -15.90 5.66 14.03
CA ALA A 380 -15.33 4.32 14.14
C ALA A 380 -15.97 3.51 15.28
N GLY A 381 -16.83 4.14 16.08
CA GLY A 381 -17.54 3.55 17.22
C GLY A 381 -19.00 4.01 17.28
N GLY A 382 -19.88 3.18 17.84
CA GLY A 382 -21.31 3.48 17.95
C GLY A 382 -21.73 4.23 19.23
N PRO A 383 -23.01 4.64 19.34
CA PRO A 383 -23.54 5.43 20.45
C PRO A 383 -23.25 4.85 21.84
N GLU A 384 -23.47 3.54 22.02
CA GLU A 384 -23.27 2.84 23.31
C GLU A 384 -21.81 2.92 23.78
N GLU A 385 -20.86 2.74 22.86
CA GLU A 385 -19.44 2.81 23.18
C GLU A 385 -19.02 4.22 23.58
N ILE A 386 -19.51 5.23 22.86
CA ILE A 386 -19.23 6.65 23.13
C ILE A 386 -19.79 7.04 24.50
N LEU A 387 -21.06 6.74 24.77
CA LEU A 387 -21.70 7.04 26.06
C LEU A 387 -20.98 6.36 27.22
N ARG A 388 -20.62 5.08 27.07
CA ARG A 388 -19.87 4.34 28.10
C ARG A 388 -18.51 4.98 28.37
N LYS A 389 -17.79 5.41 27.33
CA LYS A 389 -16.50 6.10 27.49
C LYS A 389 -16.67 7.47 28.12
N PHE A 390 -17.70 8.22 27.73
CA PHE A 390 -18.05 9.51 28.33
C PHE A 390 -18.37 9.38 29.82
N GLN A 391 -19.20 8.41 30.22
CA GLN A 391 -19.52 8.15 31.62
C GLN A 391 -18.28 7.78 32.45
N LYS A 392 -17.33 7.02 31.88
CA LYS A 392 -16.05 6.68 32.54
C LYS A 392 -15.17 7.90 32.84
N THR A 393 -15.34 8.99 32.11
CA THR A 393 -14.58 10.22 32.42
C THR A 393 -15.01 10.84 33.73
N ASN A 394 -16.25 10.61 34.19
CA ASN A 394 -16.86 11.26 35.35
C ASN A 394 -16.91 12.81 35.30
N HIS A 395 -16.93 13.37 34.08
CA HIS A 395 -17.05 14.81 33.84
C HIS A 395 -18.39 15.15 33.17
N LYS A 396 -18.80 16.42 33.24
CA LYS A 396 -20.07 16.87 32.64
C LYS A 396 -19.90 17.30 31.19
N LEU A 397 -18.68 17.64 30.79
CA LEU A 397 -18.30 18.02 29.45
C LEU A 397 -16.85 17.59 29.17
N VAL A 398 -16.63 16.95 28.03
CA VAL A 398 -15.34 16.43 27.59
C VAL A 398 -15.06 16.96 26.19
N PHE A 399 -13.96 17.70 26.02
CA PHE A 399 -13.48 18.13 24.70
C PHE A 399 -12.46 17.14 24.14
N ALA A 400 -12.36 17.08 22.82
CA ALA A 400 -11.25 16.43 22.15
C ALA A 400 -9.92 17.10 22.54
N ALA A 401 -8.85 16.30 22.60
CA ALA A 401 -7.52 16.78 22.93
C ALA A 401 -6.56 16.65 21.75
N GLU A 402 -5.58 17.55 21.66
CA GLU A 402 -4.53 17.53 20.63
C GLU A 402 -3.14 17.83 21.23
N GLY A 403 -2.10 17.49 20.45
CA GLY A 403 -0.70 17.67 20.85
C GLY A 403 -0.17 19.08 20.59
N ILE A 404 -0.85 19.85 19.74
CA ILE A 404 -0.40 21.15 19.26
C ILE A 404 -1.33 22.23 19.82
N ILE A 405 -0.78 23.31 20.37
CA ILE A 405 -1.60 24.43 20.82
C ILE A 405 -1.90 25.36 19.64
N TRP A 406 -3.17 25.67 19.45
CA TRP A 406 -3.65 26.58 18.41
C TRP A 406 -4.93 27.31 18.88
N PRO A 407 -5.17 28.57 18.46
CA PRO A 407 -4.28 29.43 17.66
C PRO A 407 -3.25 30.21 18.50
N ASP A 408 -3.49 30.44 19.79
CA ASP A 408 -2.63 31.29 20.64
C ASP A 408 -1.70 30.47 21.55
N GLN A 409 -0.44 30.36 21.15
CA GLN A 409 0.59 29.63 21.89
C GLN A 409 0.84 30.19 23.31
N ARG A 410 0.54 31.47 23.57
CA ARG A 410 0.74 32.09 24.88
C ARG A 410 -0.17 31.51 25.97
N LEU A 411 -1.24 30.82 25.57
CA LEU A 411 -2.15 30.17 26.51
C LEU A 411 -1.62 28.83 27.03
N ALA A 412 -0.51 28.30 26.49
CA ALA A 412 0.04 26.99 26.86
C ALA A 412 0.35 26.87 28.35
N GLU A 413 0.83 27.93 28.99
CA GLU A 413 1.14 27.94 30.42
C GLU A 413 -0.11 27.89 31.31
N LYS A 414 -1.26 28.35 30.79
CA LYS A 414 -2.54 28.34 31.53
C LYS A 414 -3.23 26.97 31.50
N TYR A 415 -2.84 26.09 30.57
CA TYR A 415 -3.35 24.73 30.54
C TYR A 415 -2.82 23.92 31.75
N PRO A 416 -3.64 23.05 32.36
CA PRO A 416 -3.16 22.11 33.37
C PRO A 416 -1.99 21.27 32.85
N SER A 417 -1.04 20.95 33.72
CA SER A 417 0.01 19.99 33.41
C SER A 417 -0.57 18.58 33.39
N VAL A 418 -0.31 17.85 32.31
CA VAL A 418 -0.74 16.45 32.15
C VAL A 418 0.49 15.56 32.19
N ARG A 419 0.47 14.48 32.99
CA ARG A 419 1.60 13.54 33.09
C ARG A 419 1.80 12.72 31.83
N SER A 420 0.71 12.39 31.15
CA SER A 420 0.66 11.58 29.94
C SER A 420 -0.63 11.89 29.20
N GLY A 421 -0.56 12.01 27.88
CA GLY A 421 -1.69 12.38 27.03
C GLY A 421 -1.54 13.73 26.33
N LYS A 422 -2.45 14.00 25.42
CA LYS A 422 -2.60 15.25 24.68
C LYS A 422 -3.06 16.37 25.61
N ARG A 423 -2.46 17.56 25.53
CA ARG A 423 -2.63 18.63 26.53
C ARG A 423 -3.63 19.71 26.13
N PHE A 424 -3.79 19.97 24.85
CA PHE A 424 -4.50 21.16 24.37
C PHE A 424 -5.89 20.80 23.86
N LEU A 425 -6.83 21.74 23.95
CA LEU A 425 -8.21 21.56 23.52
C LEU A 425 -8.31 21.64 21.99
N ASN A 426 -9.12 20.78 21.39
CA ASN A 426 -9.58 20.89 20.01
C ASN A 426 -11.11 21.07 19.98
N SER A 427 -11.62 22.05 19.22
CA SER A 427 -13.06 22.36 19.16
C SER A 427 -13.85 21.50 18.17
N GLY A 428 -13.18 20.74 17.29
CA GLY A 428 -13.84 19.93 16.26
C GLY A 428 -14.60 18.71 16.82
N GLY A 429 -14.50 18.44 18.12
CA GLY A 429 -15.30 17.42 18.80
C GLY A 429 -15.41 17.64 20.30
N PHE A 430 -16.64 17.59 20.84
CA PHE A 430 -16.87 17.52 22.29
C PHE A 430 -18.20 16.87 22.63
N ILE A 431 -18.28 16.30 23.83
CA ILE A 431 -19.47 15.62 24.35
C ILE A 431 -19.81 16.08 25.75
N GLY A 432 -21.08 16.37 26.02
CA GLY A 432 -21.53 16.77 27.35
C GLY A 432 -23.04 16.80 27.51
N PHE A 433 -23.50 17.01 28.74
CA PHE A 433 -24.92 17.17 29.03
C PHE A 433 -25.44 18.50 28.47
N ALA A 434 -26.63 18.49 27.87
CA ALA A 434 -27.21 19.64 27.18
C ALA A 434 -27.22 20.96 27.99
N PRO A 435 -27.56 20.97 29.30
CA PRO A 435 -27.51 22.20 30.10
C PRO A 435 -26.11 22.80 30.24
N TYR A 436 -25.06 21.96 30.22
CA TYR A 436 -23.67 22.41 30.36
C TYR A 436 -23.13 22.94 29.05
N VAL A 437 -23.47 22.30 27.92
CA VAL A 437 -23.17 22.80 26.58
C VAL A 437 -23.83 24.17 26.38
N GLN A 438 -25.11 24.32 26.74
CA GLN A 438 -25.84 25.58 26.62
C GLN A 438 -25.17 26.73 27.39
N LYS A 439 -24.75 26.47 28.64
CA LYS A 439 -24.04 27.48 29.48
C LYS A 439 -22.76 28.00 28.84
N ILE A 440 -22.08 27.21 28.01
CA ILE A 440 -20.87 27.63 27.30
C ILE A 440 -21.23 28.44 26.08
N VAL A 441 -22.04 27.89 25.18
CA VAL A 441 -22.36 28.56 23.90
C VAL A 441 -23.15 29.85 24.10
N ASN A 442 -23.89 30.00 25.21
CA ASN A 442 -24.54 31.26 25.56
C ASN A 442 -23.56 32.41 25.82
N GLN A 443 -22.30 32.12 26.16
CA GLN A 443 -21.25 33.13 26.35
C GLN A 443 -20.69 33.65 25.02
N TRP A 444 -21.14 33.10 23.87
CA TRP A 444 -20.74 33.59 22.57
C TRP A 444 -21.37 34.96 22.26
N GLU A 445 -20.53 35.98 22.19
CA GLU A 445 -20.83 37.37 21.83
C GLU A 445 -19.85 37.87 20.75
N LEU A 446 -19.35 36.95 19.91
CA LEU A 446 -18.34 37.18 18.87
C LEU A 446 -18.96 37.08 17.46
N HIS A 447 -18.18 37.42 16.44
CA HIS A 447 -18.61 37.44 15.03
C HIS A 447 -18.48 36.06 14.39
N ASP A 448 -19.24 35.81 13.32
CA ASP A 448 -19.22 34.52 12.61
C ASP A 448 -17.82 34.09 12.13
N ASN A 449 -16.92 35.04 11.85
CA ASN A 449 -15.53 34.79 11.42
C ASN A 449 -14.50 34.79 12.57
N ASP A 450 -14.92 34.97 13.82
CA ASP A 450 -14.04 34.80 14.98
C ASP A 450 -13.76 33.30 15.21
N ASP A 451 -12.69 33.00 15.94
CA ASP A 451 -12.18 31.64 16.11
C ASP A 451 -12.97 30.83 17.15
N ASP A 452 -13.55 29.71 16.72
CA ASP A 452 -14.30 28.80 17.60
C ASP A 452 -13.38 28.12 18.63
N GLN A 453 -12.21 27.64 18.22
CA GLN A 453 -11.24 26.98 19.09
C GLN A 453 -10.71 27.90 20.19
N LEU A 454 -10.39 29.16 19.85
CA LEU A 454 -9.93 30.17 20.81
C LEU A 454 -11.02 30.50 21.83
N PHE A 455 -12.28 30.57 21.41
CA PHE A 455 -13.41 30.79 22.32
C PHE A 455 -13.51 29.70 23.38
N TYR A 456 -13.56 28.42 22.96
CA TYR A 456 -13.60 27.30 23.91
C TYR A 456 -12.34 27.20 24.75
N THR A 457 -11.17 27.46 24.16
CA THR A 457 -9.89 27.48 24.86
C THR A 457 -9.90 28.49 26.01
N LYS A 458 -10.33 29.73 25.77
CA LYS A 458 -10.38 30.79 26.80
C LYS A 458 -11.26 30.40 27.99
N ILE A 459 -12.37 29.70 27.74
CA ILE A 459 -13.26 29.21 28.79
C ILE A 459 -12.62 28.03 29.55
N TYR A 460 -11.93 27.12 28.85
CA TYR A 460 -11.29 25.95 29.47
C TYR A 460 -10.06 26.29 30.32
N VAL A 461 -9.26 27.28 29.90
CA VAL A 461 -8.06 27.68 30.65
C VAL A 461 -8.38 28.53 31.89
N ASP A 462 -9.59 29.06 32.02
CA ASP A 462 -10.07 29.70 33.24
C ASP A 462 -10.38 28.63 34.31
N PRO A 463 -9.63 28.58 35.43
CA PRO A 463 -9.81 27.55 36.46
C PRO A 463 -11.21 27.55 37.09
N LEU A 464 -11.81 28.73 37.30
CA LEU A 464 -13.12 28.86 37.93
C LEU A 464 -14.21 28.32 37.01
N GLN A 465 -14.12 28.64 35.72
CA GLN A 465 -15.04 28.13 34.71
C GLN A 465 -14.91 26.62 34.55
N ARG A 466 -13.68 26.10 34.47
CA ARG A 466 -13.39 24.67 34.33
C ARG A 466 -13.95 23.85 35.48
N GLU A 467 -13.76 24.31 36.72
CA GLU A 467 -14.32 23.66 37.91
C GLU A 467 -15.85 23.75 37.94
N ARG A 468 -16.42 24.94 37.72
CA ARG A 468 -17.87 25.18 37.75
C ARG A 468 -18.63 24.36 36.72
N LEU A 469 -18.07 24.19 35.53
CA LEU A 469 -18.69 23.45 34.43
C LEU A 469 -18.25 21.98 34.39
N ASN A 470 -17.37 21.56 35.30
CA ASN A 470 -16.78 20.21 35.38
C ASN A 470 -16.30 19.70 34.00
N MET A 471 -15.41 20.48 33.39
CA MET A 471 -14.86 20.21 32.05
C MET A 471 -13.52 19.48 32.12
N THR A 472 -13.28 18.58 31.16
CA THR A 472 -11.98 17.93 30.95
C THR A 472 -11.68 17.76 29.45
N LEU A 473 -10.48 17.27 29.13
CA LEU A 473 -10.11 16.86 27.78
C LEU A 473 -9.92 15.35 27.70
N ASP A 474 -10.18 14.78 26.52
CA ASP A 474 -9.90 13.37 26.22
C ASP A 474 -8.40 13.13 25.95
N HIS A 475 -7.59 13.26 27.01
CA HIS A 475 -6.13 13.26 26.94
C HIS A 475 -5.53 12.00 26.29
N LYS A 476 -6.21 10.85 26.35
CA LYS A 476 -5.71 9.56 25.86
C LYS A 476 -6.41 9.08 24.57
N CYS A 477 -7.15 9.98 23.93
CA CYS A 477 -7.86 9.70 22.68
C CYS A 477 -8.80 8.49 22.80
N GLU A 478 -9.53 8.36 23.91
CA GLU A 478 -10.45 7.23 24.11
C GLU A 478 -11.70 7.40 23.24
N ILE A 479 -12.21 8.62 23.11
CA ILE A 479 -13.38 8.97 22.31
C ILE A 479 -12.92 9.61 21.00
N PHE A 480 -12.07 10.64 21.07
CA PHE A 480 -11.68 11.48 19.94
C PHE A 480 -10.22 11.29 19.55
N GLN A 481 -9.96 11.06 18.27
CA GLN A 481 -8.63 11.06 17.68
C GLN A 481 -8.51 12.19 16.67
N ASN A 482 -7.83 13.26 17.06
CA ASN A 482 -7.35 14.29 16.13
C ASN A 482 -6.06 13.78 15.48
N LEU A 483 -5.94 13.91 14.16
CA LEU A 483 -4.79 13.38 13.42
C LEU A 483 -3.61 14.36 13.38
N ASN A 484 -3.85 15.67 13.47
CA ASN A 484 -2.78 16.66 13.42
C ASN A 484 -1.79 16.47 14.59
N GLY A 485 -0.53 16.16 14.26
CA GLY A 485 0.51 15.83 15.25
C GLY A 485 0.32 14.48 15.96
N ALA A 486 -0.42 13.54 15.34
CA ALA A 486 -0.62 12.18 15.86
C ALA A 486 -0.77 11.12 14.75
N VAL A 487 -0.31 11.42 13.52
CA VAL A 487 -0.42 10.50 12.36
C VAL A 487 0.39 9.22 12.60
N ASP A 488 1.58 9.36 13.18
CA ASP A 488 2.52 8.31 13.59
C ASP A 488 2.00 7.45 14.76
N GLU A 489 1.01 7.94 15.49
CA GLU A 489 0.39 7.21 16.61
C GLU A 489 -0.77 6.31 16.17
N VAL A 490 -1.21 6.42 14.92
CA VAL A 490 -2.47 5.84 14.44
C VAL A 490 -2.21 4.72 13.46
N LEU A 491 -2.77 3.54 13.72
CA LEU A 491 -2.76 2.41 12.80
C LEU A 491 -4.17 1.88 12.56
N LEU A 492 -4.42 1.37 11.36
CA LEU A 492 -5.63 0.61 11.06
C LEU A 492 -5.62 -0.70 11.85
N LYS A 493 -6.76 -0.99 12.49
CA LYS A 493 -7.05 -2.24 13.16
C LYS A 493 -8.23 -2.90 12.46
N PHE A 494 -7.93 -3.95 11.71
CA PHE A 494 -8.94 -4.78 11.06
C PHE A 494 -9.59 -5.71 12.09
N GLY A 495 -10.91 -5.61 12.21
CA GLY A 495 -11.75 -6.61 12.88
C GLY A 495 -12.51 -7.45 11.87
N THR A 496 -13.26 -8.42 12.36
CA THR A 496 -14.14 -9.27 11.52
C THR A 496 -15.29 -8.48 10.92
N GLU A 497 -15.93 -7.62 11.71
CA GLU A 497 -17.13 -6.87 11.26
C GLU A 497 -16.83 -5.43 10.77
N ARG A 498 -15.72 -4.83 11.24
CA ARG A 498 -15.41 -3.42 10.97
C ARG A 498 -13.92 -3.12 11.14
N VAL A 499 -13.46 -2.09 10.45
CA VAL A 499 -12.12 -1.51 10.58
C VAL A 499 -12.18 -0.31 11.52
N ARG A 500 -11.13 -0.14 12.33
CA ARG A 500 -10.99 0.97 13.27
C ARG A 500 -9.59 1.56 13.23
N VAL A 501 -9.40 2.68 13.90
CA VAL A 501 -8.08 3.17 14.31
C VAL A 501 -7.73 2.62 15.69
N ARG A 502 -6.46 2.25 15.89
CA ARG A 502 -5.82 2.09 17.19
C ARG A 502 -4.78 3.19 17.38
N ASN A 503 -4.86 3.90 18.49
CA ASN A 503 -3.76 4.76 18.94
C ASN A 503 -2.73 3.87 19.65
N THR A 504 -1.51 3.77 19.12
CA THR A 504 -0.46 2.89 19.62
C THR A 504 0.19 3.42 20.90
N VAL A 505 0.25 4.74 21.08
CA VAL A 505 0.85 5.41 22.25
C VAL A 505 0.01 5.17 23.50
N TYR A 506 -1.31 5.33 23.40
CA TYR A 506 -2.21 5.17 24.55
C TYR A 506 -2.93 3.82 24.58
N ASN A 507 -2.72 3.00 23.55
CA ASN A 507 -3.40 1.72 23.35
C ASN A 507 -4.94 1.85 23.39
N SER A 508 -5.46 2.97 22.88
CA SER A 508 -6.89 3.26 22.84
C SER A 508 -7.49 2.92 21.47
N LEU A 509 -8.81 2.74 21.43
CA LEU A 509 -9.59 2.55 20.20
C LEU A 509 -10.57 3.72 20.07
N PRO A 510 -10.17 4.85 19.47
CA PRO A 510 -11.03 6.01 19.34
C PRO A 510 -12.35 5.68 18.62
N ALA A 511 -13.42 6.40 18.98
CA ALA A 511 -14.74 6.24 18.36
C ALA A 511 -15.02 7.31 17.30
N VAL A 512 -14.32 8.44 17.36
CA VAL A 512 -14.43 9.58 16.45
C VAL A 512 -13.04 9.90 15.92
N ILE A 513 -12.88 9.91 14.59
CA ILE A 513 -11.61 10.22 13.92
C ILE A 513 -11.77 11.55 13.19
N HIS A 514 -10.87 12.50 13.46
CA HIS A 514 -10.93 13.86 12.95
C HIS A 514 -9.65 14.20 12.19
N GLY A 515 -9.79 14.40 10.86
CA GLY A 515 -8.74 14.79 9.94
C GLY A 515 -8.45 16.29 9.95
N ASN A 516 -8.15 16.85 11.11
CA ASN A 516 -7.97 18.29 11.27
C ASN A 516 -6.73 18.82 10.54
N VAL A 517 -6.80 20.10 10.13
CA VAL A 517 -5.70 20.84 9.47
C VAL A 517 -5.18 20.11 8.21
N ASN A 518 -3.89 19.78 8.15
CA ASN A 518 -3.20 19.27 6.95
C ASN A 518 -3.21 17.73 6.86
N THR A 519 -4.09 17.06 7.60
CA THR A 519 -4.13 15.59 7.65
C THR A 519 -5.18 14.95 6.74
N LYS A 520 -5.87 15.75 5.92
CA LYS A 520 -6.97 15.31 5.03
C LYS A 520 -6.61 14.13 4.13
N ILE A 521 -5.38 14.09 3.58
CA ILE A 521 -4.95 13.00 2.70
C ILE A 521 -4.88 11.68 3.48
N TYR A 522 -4.21 11.68 4.64
CA TYR A 522 -4.12 10.49 5.48
C TYR A 522 -5.49 10.10 6.05
N PHE A 523 -6.33 11.09 6.38
CA PHE A 523 -7.71 10.87 6.78
C PHE A 523 -8.53 10.17 5.68
N ASN A 524 -8.43 10.63 4.43
CA ASN A 524 -9.09 10.00 3.28
C ASN A 524 -8.63 8.55 3.11
N TYR A 525 -7.34 8.27 3.31
CA TYR A 525 -6.82 6.90 3.34
C TYR A 525 -7.49 6.04 4.41
N LEU A 526 -7.57 6.50 5.67
CA LEU A 526 -8.24 5.75 6.74
C LEU A 526 -9.73 5.52 6.44
N ALA A 527 -10.38 6.51 5.85
CA ALA A 527 -11.80 6.49 5.56
C ALA A 527 -12.18 5.55 4.40
N ASN A 528 -11.23 5.13 3.57
CA ASN A 528 -11.45 4.06 2.58
C ASN A 528 -11.72 2.69 3.24
N TYR A 529 -11.47 2.57 4.56
CA TYR A 529 -11.68 1.34 5.31
C TYR A 529 -12.76 1.49 6.39
N ILE A 530 -12.76 2.62 7.11
CA ILE A 530 -13.54 2.82 8.33
C ILE A 530 -14.96 3.34 8.02
N PRO A 531 -16.00 2.86 8.73
CA PRO A 531 -15.97 1.72 9.65
C PRO A 531 -16.07 0.38 8.89
N ASN A 532 -16.70 0.37 7.72
CA ASN A 532 -16.98 -0.84 6.96
C ASN A 532 -16.79 -0.67 5.45
N ALA A 533 -16.18 0.44 4.99
CA ALA A 533 -16.04 0.73 3.57
C ALA A 533 -15.34 -0.42 2.82
N TRP A 534 -14.25 -0.94 3.39
CA TRP A 534 -13.56 -2.14 2.89
C TRP A 534 -13.02 -3.01 4.04
N ASN A 535 -13.17 -4.33 3.94
CA ASN A 535 -12.56 -5.31 4.85
C ASN A 535 -12.18 -6.63 4.14
N TYR A 536 -11.39 -7.49 4.81
CA TYR A 536 -10.90 -8.74 4.23
C TYR A 536 -11.99 -9.80 3.96
N GLU A 537 -13.10 -9.77 4.71
CA GLU A 537 -14.14 -10.80 4.62
C GLU A 537 -15.17 -10.50 3.52
N GLN A 538 -15.56 -9.23 3.38
CA GLN A 538 -16.63 -8.78 2.51
C GLN A 538 -16.13 -7.97 1.31
N GLY A 539 -14.85 -7.60 1.28
CA GLY A 539 -14.33 -6.65 0.31
C GLY A 539 -14.93 -5.27 0.54
N CYS A 540 -15.26 -4.57 -0.55
CA CYS A 540 -15.89 -3.25 -0.48
C CYS A 540 -17.41 -3.38 -0.27
N THR A 541 -17.93 -2.82 0.83
CA THR A 541 -19.38 -2.92 1.13
C THR A 541 -20.20 -1.73 0.62
N ILE A 542 -19.52 -0.64 0.25
CA ILE A 542 -20.15 0.59 -0.24
C ILE A 542 -20.12 0.71 -1.77
N CYS A 543 -19.34 -0.14 -2.45
CA CYS A 543 -19.10 -0.02 -3.89
C CYS A 543 -20.32 -0.33 -4.76
N ASP A 544 -21.31 -1.06 -4.24
CA ASP A 544 -22.55 -1.37 -4.94
C ASP A 544 -23.70 -0.45 -4.52
N GLN A 545 -23.43 0.57 -3.70
CA GLN A 545 -24.42 1.57 -3.29
C GLN A 545 -24.55 2.65 -4.36
N ASP A 546 -25.77 3.11 -4.61
CA ASP A 546 -26.10 4.19 -5.55
C ASP A 546 -25.55 3.98 -6.98
N MET A 547 -25.40 2.74 -7.42
CA MET A 547 -25.06 2.44 -8.81
C MET A 547 -26.16 2.93 -9.75
N VAL A 548 -25.76 3.44 -10.91
CA VAL A 548 -26.66 3.84 -11.99
C VAL A 548 -26.87 2.65 -12.90
N ASP A 549 -28.12 2.24 -13.10
CA ASP A 549 -28.46 1.24 -14.11
C ASP A 549 -28.70 1.93 -15.47
N LEU A 550 -27.74 1.79 -16.39
CA LEU A 550 -27.85 2.35 -17.73
C LEU A 550 -29.01 1.76 -18.54
N SER A 551 -29.47 0.54 -18.21
CA SER A 551 -30.59 -0.11 -18.91
C SER A 551 -31.96 0.48 -18.55
N GLU A 552 -32.05 1.15 -17.39
CA GLU A 552 -33.27 1.83 -16.94
C GLU A 552 -33.37 3.27 -17.45
N LEU A 553 -32.28 3.82 -18.00
CA LEU A 553 -32.28 5.16 -18.57
C LEU A 553 -33.05 5.21 -19.89
N LYS A 554 -33.86 6.26 -20.07
CA LYS A 554 -34.59 6.51 -21.33
C LYS A 554 -33.64 6.79 -22.50
N GLU A 555 -32.53 7.44 -22.21
CA GLU A 555 -31.48 7.75 -23.16
C GLU A 555 -30.12 7.58 -22.50
N PHE A 556 -29.14 7.12 -23.29
CA PHE A 556 -27.75 7.09 -22.86
C PHE A 556 -27.21 8.51 -22.63
N PRO A 557 -26.43 8.73 -21.55
CA PRO A 557 -25.76 10.01 -21.29
C PRO A 557 -24.86 10.44 -22.46
N GLN A 558 -24.76 11.75 -22.70
CA GLN A 558 -23.76 12.25 -23.64
C GLN A 558 -22.40 12.37 -22.97
N VAL A 559 -21.36 11.89 -23.66
CA VAL A 559 -19.99 11.89 -23.14
C VAL A 559 -19.07 12.66 -24.09
N ASN A 560 -18.39 13.67 -23.56
CA ASN A 560 -17.29 14.33 -24.25
C ASN A 560 -15.99 13.58 -23.94
N VAL A 561 -15.39 12.96 -24.95
CA VAL A 561 -14.13 12.23 -24.85
C VAL A 561 -12.98 13.16 -25.27
N GLY A 562 -12.12 13.54 -24.33
CA GLY A 562 -10.88 14.26 -24.60
C GLY A 562 -9.71 13.31 -24.73
N ILE A 563 -9.11 13.26 -25.92
CA ILE A 563 -7.94 12.45 -26.25
C ILE A 563 -6.71 13.37 -26.31
N TYR A 564 -5.67 13.04 -25.56
CA TYR A 564 -4.46 13.85 -25.43
C TYR A 564 -3.22 13.08 -25.89
N ILE A 565 -2.58 13.57 -26.94
CA ILE A 565 -1.35 13.02 -27.52
C ILE A 565 -0.26 14.06 -27.32
N GLU A 566 0.37 14.02 -26.15
CA GLU A 566 1.27 15.08 -25.68
C GLU A 566 2.76 14.75 -25.86
N GLN A 567 3.06 13.57 -26.37
CA GLN A 567 4.41 13.07 -26.65
C GLN A 567 4.34 11.92 -27.66
N PRO A 568 5.44 11.58 -28.36
CA PRO A 568 5.48 10.46 -29.27
C PRO A 568 5.12 9.15 -28.53
N THR A 569 4.05 8.51 -28.96
CA THR A 569 3.44 7.37 -28.29
C THR A 569 3.39 6.16 -29.21
N PRO A 570 3.97 5.01 -28.81
CA PRO A 570 3.86 3.75 -29.53
C PRO A 570 2.42 3.31 -29.77
N PHE A 571 2.16 2.59 -30.86
CA PHE A 571 0.87 1.92 -31.10
C PHE A 571 -0.35 2.87 -31.09
N LEU A 572 -0.15 4.14 -31.47
CA LEU A 572 -1.24 5.12 -31.55
C LEU A 572 -2.40 4.67 -32.46
N PRO A 573 -2.19 4.02 -33.63
CA PRO A 573 -3.29 3.47 -34.42
C PRO A 573 -4.16 2.47 -33.63
N GLU A 574 -3.53 1.57 -32.88
CA GLU A 574 -4.21 0.57 -32.06
C GLU A 574 -4.97 1.24 -30.90
N PHE A 575 -4.42 2.30 -30.31
CA PHE A 575 -5.14 3.15 -29.35
C PHE A 575 -6.42 3.74 -29.95
N LEU A 576 -6.35 4.35 -31.14
CA LEU A 576 -7.50 4.96 -31.80
C LEU A 576 -8.56 3.93 -32.19
N GLU A 577 -8.14 2.75 -32.65
CA GLU A 577 -9.03 1.62 -32.91
C GLU A 577 -9.73 1.13 -31.63
N ARG A 578 -9.05 1.14 -30.48
CA ARG A 578 -9.67 0.81 -29.19
C ARG A 578 -10.76 1.78 -28.81
N ILE A 579 -10.55 3.09 -29.01
CA ILE A 579 -11.60 4.12 -28.80
C ILE A 579 -12.83 3.83 -29.68
N LEU A 580 -12.60 3.51 -30.94
CA LEU A 580 -13.68 3.11 -31.86
C LEU A 580 -14.39 1.83 -31.38
N SER A 581 -13.66 0.89 -30.77
CA SER A 581 -14.21 -0.38 -30.29
C SER A 581 -14.90 -0.33 -28.91
N LEU A 582 -14.85 0.81 -28.21
CA LEU A 582 -15.54 0.97 -26.91
C LEU A 582 -17.02 0.60 -27.05
N ASP A 583 -17.52 -0.19 -26.12
CA ASP A 583 -18.92 -0.60 -26.07
C ASP A 583 -19.76 0.54 -25.46
N TYR A 584 -19.99 1.58 -26.26
CA TYR A 584 -20.82 2.73 -25.95
C TYR A 584 -21.43 3.31 -27.25
N PRO A 585 -22.69 3.78 -27.26
CA PRO A 585 -23.31 4.36 -28.46
C PRO A 585 -22.48 5.52 -29.03
N LYS A 586 -22.01 5.39 -30.28
CA LYS A 586 -21.09 6.36 -30.90
C LYS A 586 -21.73 7.70 -31.18
N ASP A 587 -23.04 7.70 -31.45
CA ASP A 587 -23.88 8.90 -31.61
C ASP A 587 -24.09 9.69 -30.31
N LYS A 588 -23.64 9.15 -29.16
CA LYS A 588 -23.61 9.82 -27.86
C LYS A 588 -22.21 10.28 -27.44
N LEU A 589 -21.20 10.06 -28.28
CA LEU A 589 -19.81 10.46 -28.02
C LEU A 589 -19.42 11.69 -28.83
N ASN A 590 -18.91 12.72 -28.14
CA ASN A 590 -18.26 13.86 -28.74
C ASN A 590 -16.74 13.70 -28.60
N ILE A 591 -16.01 13.59 -29.71
CA ILE A 591 -14.56 13.36 -29.71
C ILE A 591 -13.83 14.70 -29.83
N PHE A 592 -12.97 14.99 -28.88
CA PHE A 592 -11.98 16.07 -28.92
C PHE A 592 -10.59 15.44 -28.89
N VAL A 593 -9.76 15.74 -29.89
CA VAL A 593 -8.37 15.27 -29.94
C VAL A 593 -7.44 16.48 -29.90
N HIS A 594 -6.51 16.48 -28.96
CA HIS A 594 -5.34 17.34 -28.99
C HIS A 594 -4.10 16.52 -29.33
N ASN A 595 -3.34 16.98 -30.32
CA ASN A 595 -2.08 16.37 -30.73
C ASN A 595 -0.98 17.43 -30.70
N SER A 596 0.03 17.26 -29.83
CA SER A 596 1.23 18.09 -29.81
C SER A 596 2.30 17.61 -30.79
N GLU A 597 2.16 16.39 -31.33
CA GLU A 597 3.23 15.71 -32.07
C GLU A 597 3.02 15.72 -33.57
N VAL A 598 3.90 16.41 -34.29
CA VAL A 598 3.92 16.42 -35.77
C VAL A 598 4.02 15.00 -36.34
N TYR A 599 4.76 14.11 -35.67
CA TYR A 599 4.89 12.70 -36.05
C TYR A 599 3.54 11.98 -36.15
N HIS A 600 2.57 12.35 -35.31
CA HIS A 600 1.28 11.69 -35.22
C HIS A 600 0.18 12.33 -36.07
N GLU A 601 0.42 13.48 -36.72
CA GLU A 601 -0.55 14.13 -37.60
C GLU A 601 -1.09 13.15 -38.68
N LYS A 602 -0.20 12.38 -39.30
CA LYS A 602 -0.58 11.39 -40.33
C LYS A 602 -1.54 10.32 -39.81
N HIS A 603 -1.37 9.88 -38.56
CA HIS A 603 -2.24 8.86 -37.96
C HIS A 603 -3.61 9.44 -37.62
N ILE A 604 -3.64 10.66 -37.06
CA ILE A 604 -4.87 11.34 -36.69
C ILE A 604 -5.67 11.77 -37.92
N GLN A 605 -5.01 12.27 -38.95
CA GLN A 605 -5.66 12.59 -40.22
C GLN A 605 -6.33 11.35 -40.82
N LYS A 606 -5.61 10.22 -40.91
CA LYS A 606 -6.16 8.97 -41.43
C LYS A 606 -7.38 8.51 -40.61
N PHE A 607 -7.28 8.56 -39.28
CA PHE A 607 -8.38 8.15 -38.40
C PHE A 607 -9.59 9.08 -38.52
N TRP A 608 -9.37 10.40 -38.61
CA TRP A 608 -10.43 11.39 -38.78
C TRP A 608 -11.16 11.23 -40.12
N GLU A 609 -10.42 11.09 -41.22
CA GLU A 609 -11.00 10.90 -42.56
C GLU A 609 -11.91 9.66 -42.62
N GLN A 610 -11.54 8.60 -41.91
CA GLN A 610 -12.28 7.33 -41.89
C GLN A 610 -13.47 7.33 -40.93
N ASN A 611 -13.43 8.10 -39.83
CA ASN A 611 -14.37 7.92 -38.71
C ASN A 611 -15.12 9.18 -38.25
N LYS A 612 -14.91 10.35 -38.87
CA LYS A 612 -15.56 11.62 -38.43
C LYS A 612 -17.09 11.54 -38.37
N ASP A 613 -17.73 10.77 -39.24
CA ASP A 613 -19.19 10.67 -39.35
C ASP A 613 -19.78 9.55 -38.45
N VAL A 614 -18.93 8.81 -37.73
CA VAL A 614 -19.34 7.73 -36.81
C VAL A 614 -19.76 8.30 -35.44
N PHE A 615 -19.12 9.38 -35.01
CA PHE A 615 -19.34 10.02 -33.72
C PHE A 615 -20.34 11.18 -33.83
N HIS A 616 -20.89 11.63 -32.70
CA HIS A 616 -21.80 12.80 -32.68
C HIS A 616 -21.10 14.07 -33.18
N SER A 617 -19.88 14.29 -32.70
CA SER A 617 -18.99 15.35 -33.17
C SER A 617 -17.54 14.91 -33.07
N PHE A 618 -16.69 15.46 -33.93
CA PHE A 618 -15.25 15.19 -33.94
C PHE A 618 -14.49 16.49 -34.19
N LYS A 619 -13.72 16.92 -33.19
CA LYS A 619 -12.83 18.09 -33.26
C LYS A 619 -11.37 17.67 -33.03
N VAL A 620 -10.48 18.14 -33.91
CA VAL A 620 -9.03 17.96 -33.78
C VAL A 620 -8.37 19.32 -33.58
N VAL A 621 -7.38 19.39 -32.69
CA VAL A 621 -6.47 20.51 -32.49
C VAL A 621 -5.07 19.97 -32.67
N GLY A 622 -4.37 20.43 -33.70
CA GLY A 622 -3.04 19.95 -34.05
C GLY A 622 -1.91 20.78 -33.44
N PRO A 623 -0.65 20.39 -33.72
CA PRO A 623 0.54 21.04 -33.18
C PRO A 623 0.69 22.52 -33.58
N GLU A 624 0.05 22.94 -34.68
CA GLU A 624 0.09 24.30 -35.22
C GLU A 624 -0.47 25.38 -34.28
N GLU A 625 -1.35 24.99 -33.36
CA GLU A 625 -1.95 25.89 -32.37
C GLU A 625 -1.00 26.17 -31.18
N ASN A 626 0.08 25.39 -31.04
CA ASN A 626 1.14 25.57 -30.04
C ASN A 626 0.60 25.74 -28.60
N LEU A 627 -0.38 24.91 -28.23
CA LEU A 627 -0.93 24.88 -26.89
C LEU A 627 -0.04 24.07 -25.95
N THR A 628 0.08 24.51 -24.70
CA THR A 628 0.64 23.68 -23.64
C THR A 628 -0.33 22.55 -23.27
N GLN A 629 0.19 21.44 -22.72
CA GLN A 629 -0.63 20.32 -22.24
C GLN A 629 -1.77 20.80 -21.30
N GLY A 630 -1.47 21.73 -20.39
CA GLY A 630 -2.46 22.29 -19.47
C GLY A 630 -3.55 23.12 -20.16
N GLU A 631 -3.18 23.93 -21.17
CA GLU A 631 -4.14 24.71 -21.97
C GLU A 631 -5.05 23.81 -22.80
N ALA A 632 -4.48 22.77 -23.43
CA ALA A 632 -5.23 21.77 -24.18
C ALA A 632 -6.25 21.04 -23.29
N ARG A 633 -5.82 20.58 -22.10
CA ARG A 633 -6.71 19.93 -21.13
C ARG A 633 -7.81 20.84 -20.60
N ASN A 634 -7.47 22.10 -20.30
CA ASN A 634 -8.47 23.11 -19.95
C ASN A 634 -9.47 23.30 -21.09
N MET A 635 -9.03 23.35 -22.35
CA MET A 635 -9.90 23.50 -23.51
C MET A 635 -10.86 22.32 -23.66
N GLY A 636 -10.37 21.08 -23.61
CA GLY A 636 -11.21 19.88 -23.73
C GLY A 636 -12.24 19.77 -22.61
N MET A 637 -11.84 20.08 -21.36
CA MET A 637 -12.75 20.14 -20.22
C MET A 637 -13.79 21.27 -20.35
N ASP A 638 -13.39 22.43 -20.87
CA ASP A 638 -14.28 23.58 -21.09
C ASP A 638 -15.38 23.30 -22.12
N LEU A 639 -15.11 22.45 -23.12
CA LEU A 639 -16.12 22.05 -24.09
C LEU A 639 -17.29 21.34 -23.41
N CYS A 640 -17.02 20.43 -22.46
CA CYS A 640 -18.08 19.81 -21.66
C CYS A 640 -18.70 20.77 -20.65
N ARG A 641 -17.89 21.64 -20.01
CA ARG A 641 -18.39 22.61 -19.03
C ARG A 641 -19.41 23.58 -19.64
N LYS A 642 -19.17 24.04 -20.87
CA LYS A 642 -20.04 25.00 -21.58
C LYS A 642 -21.27 24.36 -22.19
N ASP A 643 -21.20 23.07 -22.50
CA ASP A 643 -22.31 22.33 -23.09
C ASP A 643 -23.22 21.75 -22.00
N GLN A 644 -24.49 22.16 -22.02
CA GLN A 644 -25.49 21.69 -21.05
C GLN A 644 -25.94 20.25 -21.33
N SER A 645 -25.77 19.75 -22.56
CA SER A 645 -26.08 18.35 -22.85
C SER A 645 -24.93 17.40 -22.49
N CYS A 646 -23.72 17.90 -22.19
CA CYS A 646 -22.63 17.06 -21.72
C CYS A 646 -22.88 16.57 -20.27
N ASP A 647 -23.15 15.28 -20.14
CA ASP A 647 -23.36 14.61 -18.85
C ASP A 647 -22.05 14.19 -18.20
N TYR A 648 -21.09 13.72 -19.01
CA TYR A 648 -19.78 13.27 -18.54
C TYR A 648 -18.64 13.74 -19.45
N TYR A 649 -17.50 14.03 -18.82
CA TYR A 649 -16.24 14.31 -19.49
C TYR A 649 -15.27 13.16 -19.23
N PHE A 650 -14.88 12.45 -20.29
CA PHE A 650 -13.94 11.33 -20.25
C PHE A 650 -12.59 11.76 -20.83
N SER A 651 -11.59 11.99 -19.98
CA SER A 651 -10.23 12.30 -20.42
C SER A 651 -9.43 11.01 -20.53
N ILE A 652 -8.67 10.87 -21.61
CA ILE A 652 -7.79 9.74 -21.85
C ILE A 652 -6.53 10.17 -22.61
N ASP A 653 -5.37 9.72 -22.13
CA ASP A 653 -4.08 9.96 -22.75
C ASP A 653 -3.72 8.81 -23.70
N ALA A 654 -2.89 9.11 -24.71
CA ALA A 654 -2.52 8.16 -25.75
C ALA A 654 -1.75 6.93 -25.24
N ASP A 655 -1.13 7.02 -24.06
CA ASP A 655 -0.38 5.94 -23.42
C ASP A 655 -1.27 4.93 -22.67
N VAL A 656 -2.60 5.08 -22.75
CA VAL A 656 -3.57 4.20 -22.10
C VAL A 656 -4.11 3.15 -23.08
N MET A 657 -3.77 1.88 -22.86
CA MET A 657 -4.28 0.76 -23.66
C MET A 657 -5.45 0.07 -22.97
N LEU A 658 -6.68 0.49 -23.32
CA LEU A 658 -7.92 -0.12 -22.84
C LEU A 658 -8.13 -1.51 -23.44
N THR A 659 -8.07 -2.54 -22.60
CA THR A 659 -8.41 -3.92 -22.97
C THR A 659 -9.89 -4.20 -22.78
N ASN A 660 -10.52 -3.52 -21.82
CA ASN A 660 -11.93 -3.69 -21.52
C ASN A 660 -12.80 -2.68 -22.28
N ARG A 661 -13.54 -3.17 -23.28
CA ARG A 661 -14.43 -2.34 -24.10
C ARG A 661 -15.57 -1.70 -23.31
N GLN A 662 -15.94 -2.25 -22.14
CA GLN A 662 -17.04 -1.75 -21.31
C GLN A 662 -16.58 -0.66 -20.33
N THR A 663 -15.30 -0.24 -20.35
CA THR A 663 -14.73 0.73 -19.40
C THR A 663 -15.62 1.94 -19.15
N LEU A 664 -16.11 2.60 -20.21
CA LEU A 664 -16.93 3.80 -20.06
C LEU A 664 -18.29 3.52 -19.39
N LYS A 665 -18.95 2.39 -19.73
CA LYS A 665 -20.20 1.98 -19.09
C LYS A 665 -19.97 1.70 -17.61
N LEU A 666 -18.97 0.88 -17.28
CA LEU A 666 -18.64 0.49 -15.91
C LEU A 666 -18.33 1.72 -15.04
N LEU A 667 -17.59 2.71 -15.55
CA LEU A 667 -17.29 3.93 -14.81
C LEU A 667 -18.52 4.82 -14.57
N ILE A 668 -19.44 4.88 -15.53
CA ILE A 668 -20.69 5.64 -15.39
C ILE A 668 -21.64 4.93 -14.41
N GLU A 669 -21.82 3.62 -14.56
CA GLU A 669 -22.68 2.79 -13.71
C GLU A 669 -22.21 2.79 -12.25
N GLN A 670 -20.89 2.77 -12.05
CA GLN A 670 -20.29 2.78 -10.72
C GLN A 670 -20.66 4.04 -9.92
N ASN A 671 -20.94 5.18 -10.60
CA ASN A 671 -21.42 6.48 -10.07
C ASN A 671 -20.52 7.20 -9.03
N SER A 672 -19.83 6.44 -8.19
CA SER A 672 -18.82 6.81 -7.21
C SER A 672 -17.76 5.71 -7.16
N GLY A 673 -16.47 6.05 -7.26
CA GLY A 673 -15.41 5.02 -7.29
C GLY A 673 -15.10 4.44 -5.90
N VAL A 674 -14.10 3.56 -5.84
CA VAL A 674 -13.85 2.70 -4.66
C VAL A 674 -12.90 3.34 -3.67
N TRP A 675 -11.77 3.84 -4.16
CA TRP A 675 -10.69 4.35 -3.32
C TRP A 675 -10.56 5.84 -3.53
N ASN A 676 -10.76 6.63 -2.48
CA ASN A 676 -10.44 8.05 -2.49
C ASN A 676 -8.91 8.21 -2.41
N ILE A 677 -8.32 8.77 -3.47
CA ILE A 677 -6.87 8.93 -3.65
C ILE A 677 -6.49 10.39 -3.85
N PRO A 678 -5.25 10.79 -3.51
CA PRO A 678 -4.84 12.19 -3.64
C PRO A 678 -4.42 12.59 -5.05
N PHE A 679 -4.14 11.64 -5.96
CA PHE A 679 -3.59 11.93 -7.28
C PHE A 679 -4.10 10.93 -8.31
N MET A 680 -4.46 11.42 -9.50
CA MET A 680 -4.90 10.63 -10.64
C MET A 680 -4.43 11.28 -11.94
N ALA A 681 -4.06 10.48 -12.92
CA ALA A 681 -3.54 10.92 -14.22
C ALA A 681 -3.91 9.91 -15.32
N HIS A 682 -3.58 10.24 -16.57
CA HIS A 682 -3.78 9.43 -17.78
C HIS A 682 -5.23 9.17 -18.20
N ILE A 683 -6.11 8.75 -17.30
CA ILE A 683 -7.50 8.39 -17.62
C ILE A 683 -8.45 8.70 -16.48
N TYR A 684 -9.53 9.42 -16.78
CA TYR A 684 -10.54 9.76 -15.78
C TYR A 684 -11.87 10.22 -16.36
N LEU A 685 -12.93 10.00 -15.58
CA LEU A 685 -14.30 10.40 -15.88
C LEU A 685 -14.78 11.42 -14.86
N ILE A 686 -15.28 12.57 -15.32
CA ILE A 686 -15.81 13.65 -14.47
C ILE A 686 -17.26 13.91 -14.85
N LYS A 687 -18.15 14.03 -13.84
CA LYS A 687 -19.53 14.46 -14.07
C LYS A 687 -19.56 15.90 -14.59
N GLY A 688 -20.31 16.14 -15.66
CA GLY A 688 -20.49 17.48 -16.22
C GLY A 688 -21.06 18.47 -15.21
N GLN A 689 -21.92 18.00 -14.29
CA GLN A 689 -22.44 18.81 -13.19
C GLN A 689 -21.33 19.30 -12.25
N THR A 690 -20.36 18.46 -11.89
CA THR A 690 -19.21 18.84 -11.06
C THR A 690 -18.36 19.91 -11.76
N LEU A 691 -18.18 19.81 -13.08
CA LEU A 691 -17.48 20.86 -13.86
C LEU A 691 -18.22 22.21 -13.85
N ARG A 692 -19.55 22.21 -13.79
CA ARG A 692 -20.39 23.42 -13.84
C ARG A 692 -20.62 24.05 -12.45
N ASN A 693 -20.73 23.22 -11.42
CA ASN A 693 -21.14 23.64 -10.08
C ASN A 693 -19.96 23.81 -9.10
N GLU A 694 -18.90 23.04 -9.27
CA GLU A 694 -17.82 22.93 -8.28
C GLU A 694 -16.50 23.41 -8.89
N LEU A 695 -16.06 22.81 -10.01
CA LEU A 695 -14.85 23.20 -10.76
C LEU A 695 -15.11 24.33 -11.77
N LYS A 696 -15.56 25.49 -11.28
CA LYS A 696 -15.95 26.64 -12.13
C LYS A 696 -14.76 27.34 -12.80
N ASP A 697 -13.58 27.26 -12.20
CA ASP A 697 -12.40 27.91 -12.73
C ASP A 697 -11.98 27.28 -14.06
N ARG A 698 -11.62 28.12 -15.03
CA ARG A 698 -11.18 27.65 -16.35
C ARG A 698 -9.77 27.10 -16.34
N ASN A 699 -8.92 27.56 -15.41
CA ASN A 699 -7.52 27.18 -15.31
C ASN A 699 -7.34 26.10 -14.25
N VAL A 700 -7.85 24.89 -14.51
CA VAL A 700 -7.75 23.75 -13.60
C VAL A 700 -6.39 23.07 -13.72
N PHE A 701 -5.82 23.03 -14.92
CA PHE A 701 -4.55 22.34 -15.21
C PHE A 701 -3.32 23.26 -15.21
N VAL A 702 -3.46 24.53 -14.80
CA VAL A 702 -2.35 25.51 -14.83
C VAL A 702 -2.12 26.06 -13.44
N LEU A 703 -1.04 25.62 -12.81
CA LEU A 703 -0.53 26.17 -11.55
C LEU A 703 1.00 26.25 -11.62
N GLU A 704 1.58 27.36 -11.15
CA GLU A 704 3.04 27.57 -11.25
C GLU A 704 3.83 26.40 -10.62
N ARG A 705 4.81 25.89 -11.38
CA ARG A 705 5.78 24.85 -10.96
C ARG A 705 5.20 23.45 -10.71
N LEU A 706 3.95 23.19 -11.05
CA LEU A 706 3.38 21.84 -11.06
C LEU A 706 3.16 21.39 -12.50
N ASP A 707 3.27 20.07 -12.75
CA ASP A 707 2.75 19.50 -13.98
C ASP A 707 1.20 19.61 -14.02
N PRO A 708 0.59 19.54 -15.21
CA PRO A 708 -0.84 19.73 -15.38
C PRO A 708 -1.73 18.80 -14.54
N ASP A 709 -1.36 17.52 -14.40
CA ASP A 709 -2.16 16.54 -13.68
C ASP A 709 -2.05 16.76 -12.17
N MET A 710 -0.86 17.09 -11.66
CA MET A 710 -0.68 17.55 -10.28
C MET A 710 -1.47 18.82 -9.98
N ALA A 711 -1.50 19.77 -10.92
CA ALA A 711 -2.26 21.01 -10.78
C ALA A 711 -3.76 20.73 -10.68
N MET A 712 -4.32 19.89 -11.56
CA MET A 712 -5.72 19.50 -11.52
C MET A 712 -6.08 18.79 -10.21
N CYS A 713 -5.28 17.80 -9.81
CA CYS A 713 -5.52 17.06 -8.57
C CYS A 713 -5.44 17.98 -7.34
N ARG A 714 -4.51 18.93 -7.32
CA ARG A 714 -4.40 19.91 -6.24
C ARG A 714 -5.61 20.83 -6.18
N ASN A 715 -6.03 21.37 -7.32
CA ASN A 715 -7.19 22.25 -7.40
C ASN A 715 -8.48 21.53 -6.97
N ALA A 716 -8.64 20.26 -7.35
CA ALA A 716 -9.75 19.42 -6.87
C ALA A 716 -9.72 19.23 -5.35
N ARG A 717 -8.56 18.92 -4.76
CA ARG A 717 -8.42 18.74 -3.30
C ARG A 717 -8.65 20.04 -2.53
N ASP A 718 -8.21 21.18 -3.04
CA ASP A 718 -8.42 22.49 -2.40
C ASP A 718 -9.91 22.87 -2.35
N LEU A 719 -10.73 22.34 -3.26
CA LEU A 719 -12.19 22.46 -3.26
C LEU A 719 -12.90 21.36 -2.43
N GLY A 720 -12.16 20.39 -1.89
CA GLY A 720 -12.71 19.27 -1.12
C GLY A 720 -13.34 18.17 -1.98
N LEU A 721 -13.08 18.15 -3.29
CA LEU A 721 -13.58 17.12 -4.22
C LEU A 721 -12.81 15.82 -4.05
N PHE A 722 -13.53 14.70 -3.96
CA PHE A 722 -12.89 13.39 -3.90
C PHE A 722 -12.54 12.89 -5.29
N MET A 723 -11.36 12.30 -5.38
CA MET A 723 -10.85 11.68 -6.59
C MET A 723 -10.84 10.17 -6.34
N TYR A 724 -11.65 9.45 -7.10
CA TYR A 724 -11.80 8.02 -6.89
C TYR A 724 -11.10 7.20 -7.97
N VAL A 725 -10.47 6.09 -7.55
CA VAL A 725 -10.03 5.02 -8.44
C VAL A 725 -10.81 3.74 -8.16
N THR A 726 -11.04 2.95 -9.20
CA THR A 726 -11.63 1.62 -9.10
C THR A 726 -10.68 0.60 -9.71
N ASN A 727 -10.50 -0.51 -9.00
CA ASN A 727 -9.75 -1.69 -9.43
C ASN A 727 -10.62 -2.96 -9.38
N ARG A 728 -11.95 -2.80 -9.43
CA ARG A 728 -12.90 -3.94 -9.42
C ARG A 728 -12.85 -4.76 -10.71
N HIS A 729 -12.43 -4.13 -11.80
CA HIS A 729 -12.26 -4.75 -13.11
C HIS A 729 -10.86 -4.48 -13.63
N GLU A 730 -10.36 -5.39 -14.46
CA GLU A 730 -9.23 -5.10 -15.31
C GLU A 730 -9.72 -4.20 -16.46
N PHE A 731 -9.23 -2.95 -16.49
CA PHE A 731 -9.63 -1.97 -17.50
C PHE A 731 -8.65 -1.92 -18.68
N GLY A 732 -7.37 -2.07 -18.39
CA GLY A 732 -6.30 -1.89 -19.37
C GLY A 732 -4.94 -1.78 -18.70
N ARG A 733 -3.98 -1.23 -19.44
CA ARG A 733 -2.59 -1.02 -19.03
C ARG A 733 -2.07 0.31 -19.54
N LEU A 734 -0.98 0.80 -18.94
CA LEU A 734 -0.20 1.91 -19.47
C LEU A 734 0.98 1.37 -20.27
N ILE A 735 1.29 2.01 -21.40
CA ILE A 735 2.48 1.70 -22.19
C ILE A 735 3.62 2.67 -21.85
N SER A 736 4.86 2.19 -21.98
CA SER A 736 6.04 3.01 -21.86
C SER A 736 6.20 3.86 -23.12
N THR A 737 6.19 5.18 -22.96
CA THR A 737 6.60 6.14 -23.99
C THR A 737 8.06 6.55 -23.85
N ALA A 738 8.74 6.06 -22.80
CA ALA A 738 10.11 6.39 -22.52
C ALA A 738 11.02 5.91 -23.66
N ASN A 739 11.86 6.81 -24.16
CA ASN A 739 12.82 6.52 -25.24
C ASN A 739 12.18 6.05 -26.56
N TYR A 740 10.91 6.36 -26.84
CA TYR A 740 10.31 6.02 -28.13
C TYR A 740 11.02 6.77 -29.27
N ASN A 741 11.76 6.01 -30.08
CA ASN A 741 12.52 6.53 -31.21
C ASN A 741 11.60 6.64 -32.43
N THR A 742 11.47 7.84 -33.01
CA THR A 742 10.63 8.12 -34.19
C THR A 742 11.41 8.20 -35.51
N SER A 743 12.68 7.77 -35.53
CA SER A 743 13.57 7.86 -36.70
C SER A 743 13.47 6.71 -37.72
N HIS A 744 12.85 5.59 -37.36
CA HIS A 744 12.61 4.46 -38.25
C HIS A 744 11.36 4.68 -39.10
N HIS A 745 11.21 3.90 -40.18
CA HIS A 745 10.00 3.99 -41.01
C HIS A 745 8.77 3.45 -40.25
N ASN A 746 8.94 2.29 -39.60
CA ASN A 746 7.96 1.64 -38.74
C ASN A 746 8.51 1.50 -37.30
N ASN A 747 8.41 2.59 -36.53
CA ASN A 747 9.02 2.71 -35.19
C ASN A 747 8.53 1.68 -34.17
N ASP A 748 7.28 1.21 -34.29
CA ASP A 748 6.69 0.24 -33.36
C ASP A 748 7.39 -1.13 -33.43
N LEU A 749 8.09 -1.48 -34.52
CA LEU A 749 8.87 -2.72 -34.62
C LEU A 749 9.91 -2.83 -33.51
N TRP A 750 10.51 -1.72 -33.07
CA TRP A 750 11.53 -1.66 -32.02
C TRP A 750 10.95 -1.66 -30.59
N GLN A 751 9.63 -1.75 -30.43
CA GLN A 751 8.98 -1.67 -29.11
C GLN A 751 8.90 -3.00 -28.37
N LEU A 752 9.56 -4.04 -28.87
CA LEU A 752 9.55 -5.39 -28.30
C LEU A 752 10.02 -5.43 -26.84
N PHE A 753 10.99 -4.60 -26.46
CA PHE A 753 11.53 -4.58 -25.09
C PHE A 753 10.74 -3.69 -24.14
N GLU A 754 10.37 -2.49 -24.58
CA GLU A 754 9.68 -1.49 -23.76
C GLU A 754 8.20 -1.86 -23.56
N ASN A 755 7.56 -2.41 -24.60
CA ASN A 755 6.11 -2.68 -24.63
C ASN A 755 5.82 -4.08 -25.21
N PRO A 756 6.30 -5.17 -24.57
CA PRO A 756 6.24 -6.53 -25.13
C PRO A 756 4.82 -7.06 -25.34
N LEU A 757 3.85 -6.64 -24.51
CA LEU A 757 2.46 -7.11 -24.62
C LEU A 757 1.77 -6.53 -25.87
N ASP A 758 1.89 -5.23 -26.06
CA ASP A 758 1.32 -4.49 -27.20
C ASP A 758 2.03 -4.86 -28.50
N TRP A 759 3.36 -5.01 -28.45
CA TRP A 759 4.15 -5.51 -29.56
C TRP A 759 3.69 -6.91 -29.97
N ARG A 760 3.47 -7.82 -29.01
CA ARG A 760 2.98 -9.16 -29.28
C ARG A 760 1.57 -9.15 -29.89
N GLU A 761 0.68 -8.31 -29.37
CA GLU A 761 -0.70 -8.19 -29.89
C GLU A 761 -0.73 -7.71 -31.34
N LYS A 762 0.18 -6.80 -31.71
CA LYS A 762 0.32 -6.27 -33.08
C LYS A 762 1.04 -7.23 -34.03
N TYR A 763 2.17 -7.79 -33.60
CA TYR A 763 3.14 -8.42 -34.50
C TYR A 763 3.19 -9.95 -34.47
N ILE A 764 2.67 -10.59 -33.42
CA ILE A 764 2.61 -12.04 -33.35
C ILE A 764 1.29 -12.54 -33.90
N HIS A 765 1.36 -13.62 -34.67
CA HIS A 765 0.18 -14.23 -35.26
C HIS A 765 -0.82 -14.65 -34.17
N PRO A 766 -2.13 -14.31 -34.28
CA PRO A 766 -3.12 -14.61 -33.24
C PRO A 766 -3.21 -16.10 -32.85
N ASN A 767 -2.99 -17.00 -33.81
CA ASN A 767 -2.98 -18.45 -33.58
C ASN A 767 -1.65 -19.01 -33.00
N TYR A 768 -0.61 -18.20 -32.78
CA TYR A 768 0.69 -18.69 -32.28
C TYR A 768 0.55 -19.48 -30.96
N THR A 769 -0.25 -19.00 -30.02
CA THR A 769 -0.45 -19.68 -28.72
C THR A 769 -1.10 -21.06 -28.87
N ARG A 770 -1.93 -21.25 -29.90
CA ARG A 770 -2.61 -22.51 -30.18
C ARG A 770 -1.65 -23.61 -30.59
N ILE A 771 -0.42 -23.28 -30.99
CA ILE A 771 0.65 -24.26 -31.21
C ILE A 771 0.85 -25.10 -29.94
N PHE A 772 0.80 -24.48 -28.76
CA PHE A 772 1.07 -25.15 -27.49
C PHE A 772 -0.16 -25.89 -26.92
N THR A 773 -1.37 -25.43 -27.22
CA THR A 773 -2.63 -26.02 -26.70
C THR A 773 -3.26 -27.04 -27.64
N ASP A 774 -3.36 -26.70 -28.93
CA ASP A 774 -4.19 -27.41 -29.93
C ASP A 774 -3.35 -28.22 -30.91
N ASN A 775 -2.02 -28.15 -30.81
CA ASN A 775 -1.05 -28.87 -31.63
C ASN A 775 -1.22 -28.66 -33.15
N ILE A 776 -1.49 -27.42 -33.56
CA ILE A 776 -1.66 -26.97 -34.96
C ILE A 776 -0.35 -26.96 -35.79
N LEU A 777 0.62 -27.80 -35.44
CA LEU A 777 1.93 -27.84 -36.07
C LEU A 777 1.89 -28.78 -37.28
N GLU A 778 2.22 -28.27 -38.45
CA GLU A 778 2.32 -29.08 -39.66
C GLU A 778 3.74 -29.59 -39.89
N GLN A 779 3.89 -30.78 -40.46
CA GLN A 779 5.18 -31.35 -40.84
C GLN A 779 5.18 -31.70 -42.33
N PRO A 780 5.34 -30.70 -43.24
CA PRO A 780 5.25 -30.92 -44.68
C PRO A 780 6.33 -31.89 -45.22
N CYS A 781 7.51 -31.94 -44.59
CA CYS A 781 8.59 -32.87 -44.90
C CYS A 781 9.17 -33.46 -43.61
N PRO A 782 9.86 -34.61 -43.66
CA PRO A 782 10.55 -35.15 -42.48
C PRO A 782 11.46 -34.11 -41.83
N ASP A 783 11.29 -33.92 -40.52
CA ASP A 783 11.97 -32.92 -39.68
C ASP A 783 11.87 -31.46 -40.14
N VAL A 784 10.89 -31.14 -40.98
CA VAL A 784 10.53 -29.76 -41.38
C VAL A 784 9.17 -29.42 -40.79
N PHE A 785 9.13 -28.45 -39.88
CA PHE A 785 7.92 -28.04 -39.19
C PHE A 785 7.45 -26.66 -39.66
N TRP A 786 6.14 -26.50 -39.79
CA TRP A 786 5.49 -25.28 -40.23
C TRP A 786 4.45 -24.83 -39.21
N PHE A 787 4.53 -23.58 -38.80
CA PHE A 787 3.62 -22.95 -37.85
C PHE A 787 3.48 -21.45 -38.09
N PRO A 788 2.36 -20.83 -37.69
CA PRO A 788 2.19 -19.39 -37.77
C PRO A 788 2.94 -18.68 -36.64
N VAL A 789 3.66 -17.59 -36.96
CA VAL A 789 4.45 -16.84 -35.96
C VAL A 789 4.31 -15.33 -36.06
N LEU A 790 4.45 -14.73 -37.24
CA LEU A 790 4.27 -13.29 -37.46
C LEU A 790 2.87 -12.98 -38.00
N SER A 791 2.32 -11.82 -37.63
CA SER A 791 1.11 -11.27 -38.25
C SER A 791 1.41 -10.72 -39.65
N GLU A 792 0.39 -10.57 -40.49
CA GLU A 792 0.54 -9.92 -41.81
C GLU A 792 1.12 -8.52 -41.66
N LYS A 793 0.67 -7.79 -40.64
CA LYS A 793 1.16 -6.45 -40.31
C LYS A 793 2.66 -6.42 -40.00
N ALA A 794 3.17 -7.42 -39.27
CA ALA A 794 4.60 -7.55 -39.00
C ALA A 794 5.40 -7.80 -40.28
N CYS A 795 4.87 -8.64 -41.16
CA CYS A 795 5.50 -8.95 -42.44
C CYS A 795 5.58 -7.70 -43.33
N ASP A 796 4.45 -6.98 -43.48
CA ASP A 796 4.38 -5.75 -44.27
C ASP A 796 5.34 -4.68 -43.75
N GLU A 797 5.29 -4.38 -42.45
CA GLU A 797 6.14 -3.33 -41.87
C GLU A 797 7.63 -3.68 -41.91
N LEU A 798 7.99 -4.97 -41.77
CA LEU A 798 9.37 -5.42 -41.92
C LEU A 798 9.84 -5.31 -43.37
N VAL A 799 9.01 -5.67 -44.35
CA VAL A 799 9.33 -5.50 -45.78
C VAL A 799 9.50 -4.02 -46.12
N ASP A 800 8.58 -3.16 -45.66
CA ASP A 800 8.64 -1.72 -45.88
C ASP A 800 9.94 -1.11 -45.32
N GLU A 801 10.36 -1.53 -44.12
CA GLU A 801 11.62 -1.06 -43.52
C GLU A 801 12.84 -1.49 -44.35
N MET A 802 12.86 -2.73 -44.84
CA MET A 802 13.93 -3.25 -45.69
C MET A 802 14.01 -2.53 -47.04
N GLU A 803 12.85 -2.28 -47.67
CA GLU A 803 12.79 -1.52 -48.92
C GLU A 803 13.18 -0.05 -48.73
N ASN A 804 12.79 0.57 -47.60
CA ASN A 804 13.19 1.93 -47.24
C ASN A 804 14.71 2.05 -47.02
N TYR A 805 15.36 1.04 -46.41
CA TYR A 805 16.81 0.99 -46.33
C TYR A 805 17.46 0.86 -47.72
N GLY A 806 16.86 0.05 -48.60
CA GLY A 806 17.11 0.00 -50.05
C GLY A 806 18.48 -0.52 -50.50
N SER A 807 19.44 -0.69 -49.58
CA SER A 807 20.79 -1.14 -49.90
C SER A 807 20.87 -2.67 -49.90
N TRP A 808 20.33 -3.31 -50.93
CA TRP A 808 20.35 -4.77 -51.13
C TRP A 808 21.70 -5.29 -51.69
N SER A 809 22.16 -6.47 -51.27
CA SER A 809 23.50 -7.01 -51.62
C SER A 809 23.75 -7.21 -53.13
N GLY A 810 22.69 -7.48 -53.90
CA GLY A 810 22.74 -7.86 -55.30
C GLY A 810 23.17 -9.31 -55.57
N GLY A 811 23.21 -10.19 -54.56
CA GLY A 811 23.46 -11.62 -54.73
C GLY A 811 24.87 -11.97 -55.21
N LYS A 812 25.88 -11.23 -54.74
CA LYS A 812 27.30 -11.43 -55.11
C LYS A 812 28.08 -12.11 -53.99
N HIS A 813 29.06 -12.94 -54.35
CA HIS A 813 29.93 -13.64 -53.38
C HIS A 813 30.79 -12.72 -52.52
N GLU A 814 31.14 -11.52 -53.00
CA GLU A 814 31.87 -10.53 -52.21
C GLU A 814 30.89 -9.51 -51.65
N ASP A 815 30.73 -9.50 -50.33
CA ASP A 815 29.94 -8.49 -49.64
C ASP A 815 30.76 -7.88 -48.49
N ARG A 816 31.15 -6.61 -48.67
CA ARG A 816 31.95 -5.87 -47.69
C ARG A 816 31.17 -5.44 -46.44
N ARG A 817 29.84 -5.62 -46.45
CA ARG A 817 28.93 -5.23 -45.37
C ARG A 817 28.85 -6.30 -44.28
N ILE A 818 29.22 -7.55 -44.59
CA ILE A 818 29.23 -8.68 -43.65
C ILE A 818 30.63 -8.95 -43.08
N THR A 819 30.67 -9.53 -41.88
CA THR A 819 31.94 -9.86 -41.20
C THR A 819 32.62 -11.03 -41.90
N GLY A 820 33.75 -10.77 -42.56
CA GLY A 820 34.49 -11.78 -43.35
C GLY A 820 34.52 -11.52 -44.85
N GLY A 821 33.68 -10.60 -45.37
CA GLY A 821 33.78 -10.09 -46.74
C GLY A 821 33.37 -11.04 -47.87
N TYR A 822 32.99 -12.28 -47.55
CA TYR A 822 32.74 -13.34 -48.53
C TYR A 822 31.58 -14.24 -48.11
N GLU A 823 30.60 -14.40 -48.99
CA GLU A 823 29.45 -15.27 -48.83
C GLU A 823 29.57 -16.50 -49.74
N SER A 824 29.63 -17.68 -49.11
CA SER A 824 29.78 -18.95 -49.83
C SER A 824 28.60 -19.28 -50.75
N VAL A 825 27.40 -18.82 -50.38
CA VAL A 825 26.16 -19.00 -51.14
C VAL A 825 25.41 -17.66 -51.16
N PRO A 826 25.60 -16.83 -52.20
CA PRO A 826 25.20 -15.44 -52.12
C PRO A 826 23.70 -15.23 -52.30
N THR A 827 23.11 -14.37 -51.46
CA THR A 827 21.70 -13.96 -51.54
C THR A 827 21.54 -12.45 -51.66
N ASP A 828 20.54 -11.97 -52.40
CA ASP A 828 20.19 -10.54 -52.50
C ASP A 828 19.46 -10.13 -51.22
N ASP A 829 20.22 -9.67 -50.23
CA ASP A 829 19.75 -9.58 -48.85
C ASP A 829 20.16 -8.28 -48.12
N ILE A 830 19.49 -8.11 -46.98
CA ILE A 830 19.78 -7.11 -45.94
C ILE A 830 19.81 -7.85 -44.61
N HIS A 831 20.91 -7.70 -43.87
CA HIS A 831 21.04 -8.25 -42.52
C HIS A 831 20.34 -7.35 -41.48
N MET A 832 19.74 -7.96 -40.45
CA MET A 832 19.08 -7.24 -39.35
C MET A 832 20.02 -6.22 -38.67
N LYS A 833 21.32 -6.54 -38.57
CA LYS A 833 22.34 -5.64 -38.02
C LYS A 833 22.55 -4.36 -38.85
N GLN A 834 22.26 -4.39 -40.16
CA GLN A 834 22.41 -3.22 -41.03
C GLN A 834 21.32 -2.17 -40.79
N ILE A 835 20.18 -2.58 -40.25
CA ILE A 835 19.07 -1.71 -39.87
C ILE A 835 18.95 -1.53 -38.34
N ASP A 836 19.94 -2.01 -37.57
CA ASP A 836 19.93 -1.97 -36.09
C ASP A 836 18.72 -2.69 -35.46
N PHE A 837 18.29 -3.81 -36.04
CA PHE A 837 17.18 -4.65 -35.56
C PHE A 837 17.65 -6.02 -35.04
N ASP A 838 18.96 -6.23 -34.91
CA ASP A 838 19.52 -7.54 -34.54
C ASP A 838 19.20 -7.93 -33.10
N LYS A 839 19.12 -6.97 -32.18
CA LYS A 839 18.80 -7.24 -30.77
C LYS A 839 17.36 -7.69 -30.59
N GLU A 840 16.44 -6.96 -31.22
CA GLU A 840 15.00 -7.22 -31.23
C GLU A 840 14.75 -8.58 -31.88
N TRP A 841 15.38 -8.84 -33.03
CA TRP A 841 15.24 -10.13 -33.72
C TRP A 841 15.78 -11.30 -32.90
N LEU A 842 16.92 -11.14 -32.23
CA LEU A 842 17.46 -12.17 -31.33
C LEU A 842 16.54 -12.43 -30.13
N HIS A 843 15.92 -11.38 -29.58
CA HIS A 843 14.92 -11.55 -28.52
C HIS A 843 13.66 -12.26 -29.06
N PHE A 844 13.19 -11.91 -30.24
CA PHE A 844 12.09 -12.61 -30.92
C PHE A 844 12.38 -14.12 -31.08
N ILE A 845 13.60 -14.50 -31.48
CA ILE A 845 14.00 -15.91 -31.59
C ILE A 845 13.96 -16.60 -30.21
N ARG A 846 14.41 -15.94 -29.15
CA ARG A 846 14.40 -16.49 -27.79
C ARG A 846 12.99 -16.68 -27.26
N GLU A 847 12.12 -15.69 -27.45
CA GLU A 847 10.77 -15.70 -26.88
C GLU A 847 9.77 -16.53 -27.71
N PHE A 848 9.85 -16.48 -29.04
CA PHE A 848 8.81 -17.05 -29.91
C PHE A 848 9.24 -18.28 -30.70
N ILE A 849 10.53 -18.45 -30.98
CA ILE A 849 11.00 -19.62 -31.75
C ILE A 849 11.51 -20.71 -30.81
N SER A 850 12.33 -20.36 -29.83
CA SER A 850 12.97 -21.33 -28.93
C SER A 850 11.98 -22.25 -28.20
N PRO A 851 10.81 -21.77 -27.71
CA PRO A 851 9.82 -22.66 -27.11
C PRO A 851 9.20 -23.65 -28.10
N VAL A 852 8.98 -23.22 -29.35
CA VAL A 852 8.48 -24.12 -30.41
C VAL A 852 9.55 -25.15 -30.76
N THR A 853 10.81 -24.75 -30.92
CA THR A 853 11.95 -25.65 -31.15
C THR A 853 12.06 -26.73 -30.07
N LEU A 854 11.95 -26.34 -28.79
CA LEU A 854 11.98 -27.29 -27.67
C LEU A 854 10.81 -28.29 -27.72
N LYS A 855 9.63 -27.83 -28.15
CA LYS A 855 8.44 -28.68 -28.31
C LYS A 855 8.63 -29.71 -29.44
N VAL A 856 9.15 -29.29 -30.60
CA VAL A 856 9.24 -30.16 -31.78
C VAL A 856 10.47 -31.07 -31.77
N PHE A 857 11.59 -30.59 -31.20
CA PHE A 857 12.82 -31.37 -31.02
C PHE A 857 13.01 -31.68 -29.53
N SER A 858 12.26 -32.66 -29.04
CA SER A 858 12.31 -33.08 -27.64
C SER A 858 13.74 -33.38 -27.18
N GLY A 859 14.19 -32.69 -26.13
CA GLY A 859 15.54 -32.82 -25.57
C GLY A 859 16.59 -31.88 -26.16
N TYR A 860 16.26 -31.10 -27.20
CA TYR A 860 17.12 -30.05 -27.74
C TYR A 860 16.78 -28.70 -27.10
N TYR A 861 17.76 -28.12 -26.40
CA TYR A 861 17.65 -26.79 -25.78
C TYR A 861 18.47 -25.77 -26.55
N THR A 862 17.81 -24.72 -27.04
CA THR A 862 18.47 -23.60 -27.72
C THR A 862 18.47 -22.35 -26.83
N LYS A 863 19.56 -21.59 -26.87
CA LYS A 863 19.65 -20.25 -26.25
C LYS A 863 19.22 -19.13 -27.20
N GLY A 864 18.66 -19.46 -28.37
CA GLY A 864 18.26 -18.49 -29.39
C GLY A 864 19.41 -17.62 -29.88
N TYR A 865 20.59 -18.21 -30.09
CA TYR A 865 21.75 -17.51 -30.64
C TYR A 865 21.81 -17.68 -32.16
N ALA A 866 21.82 -16.57 -32.88
CA ALA A 866 21.94 -16.55 -34.34
C ALA A 866 22.87 -15.41 -34.80
N ILE A 867 23.95 -15.75 -35.51
CA ILE A 867 24.90 -14.75 -36.05
C ILE A 867 24.37 -14.15 -37.35
N MET A 868 23.71 -14.97 -38.17
CA MET A 868 23.23 -14.62 -39.51
C MET A 868 21.71 -14.50 -39.47
N ASN A 869 21.21 -13.26 -39.45
CA ASN A 869 19.80 -12.92 -39.53
C ASN A 869 19.63 -11.91 -40.65
N PHE A 870 18.87 -12.25 -41.68
CA PHE A 870 18.74 -11.43 -42.88
C PHE A 870 17.40 -11.70 -43.58
N VAL A 871 16.94 -10.72 -44.35
CA VAL A 871 15.80 -10.83 -45.26
C VAL A 871 16.33 -10.96 -46.68
N VAL A 872 15.83 -11.94 -47.42
CA VAL A 872 16.22 -12.20 -48.81
C VAL A 872 15.12 -11.72 -49.75
N LYS A 873 15.51 -11.06 -50.84
CA LYS A 873 14.62 -10.61 -51.90
C LYS A 873 14.89 -11.38 -53.19
N TYR A 874 13.93 -12.22 -53.58
CA TYR A 874 13.97 -12.89 -54.88
C TYR A 874 13.25 -12.06 -55.93
N THR A 875 13.93 -11.76 -57.04
CA THR A 875 13.33 -11.08 -58.19
C THR A 875 13.76 -11.76 -59.49
N PRO A 876 12.87 -11.83 -60.51
CA PRO A 876 13.22 -12.45 -61.80
C PRO A 876 14.46 -11.83 -62.47
N ASN A 877 14.70 -10.53 -62.24
CA ASN A 877 15.73 -9.76 -62.92
C ASN A 877 17.07 -9.68 -62.16
N ARG A 878 17.14 -10.02 -60.87
CA ARG A 878 18.39 -10.01 -60.08
C ARG A 878 18.76 -11.42 -59.63
N GLN A 879 17.97 -11.99 -58.72
CA GLN A 879 18.18 -13.33 -58.20
C GLN A 879 16.84 -14.07 -58.10
N ALA A 880 16.60 -14.99 -59.03
CA ALA A 880 15.33 -15.71 -59.14
C ALA A 880 15.33 -17.09 -58.43
N TYR A 881 16.50 -17.63 -58.11
CA TYR A 881 16.63 -18.93 -57.46
C TYR A 881 17.89 -18.99 -56.59
N LEU A 882 17.87 -19.90 -55.61
CA LEU A 882 19.03 -20.25 -54.78
C LEU A 882 19.44 -21.69 -55.09
N ARG A 883 20.75 -21.93 -55.27
CA ARG A 883 21.26 -23.28 -55.57
C ARG A 883 21.14 -24.19 -54.34
N PRO A 884 21.04 -25.52 -54.52
CA PRO A 884 21.11 -26.45 -53.38
C PRO A 884 22.36 -26.23 -52.55
N HIS A 885 22.20 -26.13 -51.23
CA HIS A 885 23.26 -25.91 -50.26
C HIS A 885 22.86 -26.45 -48.89
N HIS A 886 23.80 -26.40 -47.93
CA HIS A 886 23.53 -26.61 -46.52
C HIS A 886 23.73 -25.29 -45.78
N ASP A 887 22.82 -24.99 -44.86
CA ASP A 887 22.97 -23.86 -43.96
C ASP A 887 24.05 -24.15 -42.92
N SER A 888 24.82 -23.13 -42.56
CA SER A 888 25.77 -23.20 -41.45
C SER A 888 25.06 -22.98 -40.10
N SER A 889 24.06 -23.81 -39.80
CA SER A 889 23.20 -23.73 -38.61
C SER A 889 22.91 -25.13 -38.05
N THR A 890 22.46 -25.21 -36.79
CA THR A 890 21.91 -26.47 -36.24
C THR A 890 20.48 -26.70 -36.72
N PHE A 891 19.70 -25.63 -36.85
CA PHE A 891 18.40 -25.58 -37.51
C PHE A 891 18.24 -24.19 -38.13
N THR A 892 17.42 -24.09 -39.17
CA THR A 892 17.16 -22.82 -39.87
C THR A 892 15.72 -22.40 -39.68
N ILE A 893 15.51 -21.10 -39.47
CA ILE A 893 14.20 -20.46 -39.40
C ILE A 893 13.96 -19.78 -40.74
N ASN A 894 12.88 -20.15 -41.43
CA ASN A 894 12.49 -19.54 -42.68
C ASN A 894 11.04 -19.02 -42.55
N ILE A 895 10.86 -17.71 -42.68
CA ILE A 895 9.58 -17.03 -42.51
C ILE A 895 9.23 -16.36 -43.83
N ALA A 896 8.07 -16.71 -44.40
CA ALA A 896 7.53 -16.01 -45.56
C ALA A 896 7.01 -14.63 -45.14
N LEU A 897 7.40 -13.59 -45.88
CA LEU A 897 7.02 -12.20 -45.59
C LEU A 897 5.98 -11.62 -46.58
N ASN A 898 5.56 -12.39 -47.59
CA ASN A 898 4.54 -11.98 -48.56
C ASN A 898 3.79 -13.19 -49.14
N ASN A 899 2.77 -12.94 -49.96
CA ASN A 899 1.78 -13.94 -50.35
C ASN A 899 2.08 -14.58 -51.70
N LYS A 900 2.16 -15.92 -51.72
CA LYS A 900 2.24 -16.70 -52.97
C LYS A 900 0.93 -16.55 -53.75
N GLY A 901 1.04 -16.21 -55.04
CA GLY A 901 -0.09 -16.03 -55.96
C GLY A 901 -0.61 -14.60 -56.08
N LEU A 902 -0.42 -13.77 -55.04
CA LEU A 902 -0.70 -12.32 -55.10
C LEU A 902 0.57 -11.53 -55.42
N ASP A 903 1.63 -11.71 -54.62
CA ASP A 903 2.85 -10.91 -54.70
C ASP A 903 3.93 -11.56 -55.58
N PHE A 904 3.94 -12.90 -55.64
CA PHE A 904 4.89 -13.65 -56.48
C PHE A 904 4.31 -14.96 -57.02
N GLN A 905 4.87 -15.43 -58.13
CA GLN A 905 4.64 -16.76 -58.68
C GLN A 905 5.95 -17.56 -58.61
N ALA A 906 5.85 -18.79 -58.09
CA ALA A 906 6.98 -19.72 -58.01
C ALA A 906 6.50 -21.12 -58.39
N SER A 907 7.30 -21.80 -59.23
CA SER A 907 7.08 -23.16 -59.72
C SER A 907 7.49 -24.21 -58.71
#